data_AF-A0A2E6HAN1-F1
#
_entry.id   AF-A0A2E6HAN1-F1
#
_cell.length_a   1.000
_cell.length_b   1.000
_cell.length_c   1.000
_cell.angle_alpha   90.00
_cell.angle_beta   90.00
_cell.angle_gamma   90.00
#
_symmetry.space_group_name_H-M   'P 1'
#
loop_
_entity.id
_entity.type
_entity.pdbx_description
1 polymer ?
#
loop_
_entity_poly.entity_id
_entity_poly.type
_entity_poly.pdbx_seq_one_letter_code
_entity_poly.pdbx_strand_id
1 'polypeptide(L)'
;MPASVISCHDLALNLLENPRAAGDLDELTDAVFRLKIDAPELEGLEELLRGSPLFNKLSLGDQAFNKAIRLLKSEAPEASVNKDLKKLIANEAKSYLSKENSSFKELRLVLTILPSLKLESSAYKRLLKNSNELKILGLTDDESIKGLVDLISSNNTRDEIYKRFLFSRISNMGSSADDDFYTFPVLVQNIKRVTMTAEEMDFYFKDADLGRVLGIRKSALKRVVKDFREGTDLDALIKKHVPDHSTIGIEFEGSIPDDVSYFEVAKSMRGIISELYPGKEISITGKSGSSKISFEKDGLEYIYVVKSDASLKFEAGKNGVEIVSPIIRDGKDLANHIELLSRLKKLGVDQRPDQAGIHIHYGIDTRSVTHEQLLELFQAFHKMEANLRKVFHVNEGRGYLGRQNLERAMTSLSTIALSNPNRPLSSRTGRNAFSSSRAIIRFINSYGTLESRYFNSTLEPEILELYTDFTIRFLEAWKRGDANVLGYIKNTSEDEISILKIAELLDARLAKESDKFDSLLNDNMTFDELKLALEAPRERQVLELSELDQVKNSYELSDLAYQLENISEAEFKESFKKIIDHKLSSEFSLTALGRSLSNPNLDEELVTFYSRELLKKSRGDALETLIPSLYKKLGGEKTHKLLEAEILPEATDYQIRSLLLGISKREEDIPELTEFITKHFIDKEIPDVAMEIIPNILWSQKDISSGMDLFKKIIARDFDFTLKKKKLLMNFLFERGEDELIETTLKNSAYKEVYGKFLMEKLSESTLPYDPKYFKWITISQSVVKKEEQMLAVMKAMRRFDEDLPKVEASKLLGKMLATYKSYNIANKKYVLDFATYLRDTSLSPSNIDEIFDYFIFVSRKSFEAEYIVTLIDLMGRNGGSVLDDKAFELLSSFDDVSVSILGKNENFLMLSNGLETLKSRYSDALDPSVKQKLDEVIQRVEDAAEQVRLNPERFRQSDNSGEAS
;
A
#
# COMPACT_ATOMS: atom_id res chain seq x y z
N MET A 1 -21.34 -13.99 -61.63
CA MET A 1 -22.17 -12.94 -60.99
C MET A 1 -21.81 -11.62 -61.64
N PRO A 2 -22.77 -10.81 -62.12
CA PRO A 2 -22.45 -9.47 -62.62
C PRO A 2 -22.07 -8.58 -61.43
N ALA A 3 -21.05 -7.75 -61.60
CA ALA A 3 -20.70 -6.72 -60.62
C ALA A 3 -21.91 -5.79 -60.48
N SER A 4 -22.53 -5.78 -59.29
CA SER A 4 -23.57 -4.81 -58.97
C SER A 4 -22.96 -3.42 -59.11
N VAL A 5 -23.52 -2.61 -60.00
CA VAL A 5 -23.19 -1.18 -60.12
C VAL A 5 -23.65 -0.54 -58.81
N ILE A 6 -22.72 -0.34 -57.88
CA ILE A 6 -22.95 0.46 -56.67
C ILE A 6 -23.29 1.87 -57.16
N SER A 7 -24.43 2.41 -56.76
CA SER A 7 -24.81 3.77 -57.18
C SER A 7 -23.79 4.77 -56.61
N CYS A 8 -23.56 5.90 -57.30
CA CYS A 8 -22.69 6.97 -56.81
C CYS A 8 -23.11 7.43 -55.40
N HIS A 9 -24.41 7.40 -55.13
CA HIS A 9 -25.02 7.66 -53.82
C HIS A 9 -24.58 6.66 -52.74
N ASP A 10 -24.67 5.35 -53.00
CA ASP A 10 -24.28 4.30 -52.04
C ASP A 10 -22.77 4.30 -51.76
N LEU A 11 -21.96 4.64 -52.77
CA LEU A 11 -20.50 4.78 -52.60
C LEU A 11 -20.17 5.96 -51.69
N ALA A 12 -20.87 7.09 -51.84
CA ALA A 12 -20.65 8.28 -51.03
C ALA A 12 -21.18 8.13 -49.60
N LEU A 13 -22.32 7.45 -49.38
CA LEU A 13 -22.77 7.09 -48.04
C LEU A 13 -21.79 6.15 -47.34
N ASN A 14 -21.28 5.13 -48.03
CA ASN A 14 -20.26 4.23 -47.48
C ASN A 14 -18.97 4.98 -47.10
N LEU A 15 -18.55 6.00 -47.87
CA LEU A 15 -17.41 6.86 -47.52
C LEU A 15 -17.63 7.68 -46.23
N LEU A 16 -18.87 8.06 -45.94
CA LEU A 16 -19.24 8.84 -44.75
C LEU A 16 -19.47 7.97 -43.51
N GLU A 17 -20.06 6.79 -43.68
CA GLU A 17 -20.46 5.89 -42.59
C GLU A 17 -19.35 4.91 -42.19
N ASN A 18 -18.47 4.52 -43.13
CA ASN A 18 -17.49 3.48 -42.88
C ASN A 18 -16.12 4.06 -42.44
N PRO A 19 -15.63 3.75 -41.22
CA PRO A 19 -14.37 4.28 -40.69
C PRO A 19 -13.10 3.93 -41.44
N ARG A 20 -13.19 3.08 -42.47
CA ARG A 20 -12.07 2.70 -43.34
C ARG A 20 -12.16 3.29 -44.76
N ALA A 21 -13.26 3.94 -45.12
CA ALA A 21 -13.55 4.22 -46.53
C ALA A 21 -13.03 5.59 -47.00
N ALA A 22 -13.19 6.68 -46.23
CA ALA A 22 -12.55 7.96 -46.55
C ALA A 22 -11.13 8.01 -45.95
N GLY A 23 -10.12 7.82 -46.80
CA GLY A 23 -8.70 7.86 -46.42
C GLY A 23 -8.18 9.28 -46.19
N ASP A 24 -8.73 10.26 -46.92
CA ASP A 24 -8.32 11.66 -46.88
C ASP A 24 -9.45 12.67 -47.11
N LEU A 25 -9.14 13.95 -46.90
CA LEU A 25 -10.11 15.05 -46.97
C LEU A 25 -10.59 15.34 -48.40
N ASP A 26 -9.81 14.96 -49.42
CA ASP A 26 -10.21 15.15 -50.82
C ASP A 26 -11.33 14.19 -51.17
N GLU A 27 -11.19 12.91 -50.79
CA GLU A 27 -12.23 11.88 -50.95
C GLU A 27 -13.52 12.23 -50.20
N LEU A 28 -13.41 12.81 -49.00
CA LEU A 28 -14.56 13.28 -48.25
C LEU A 28 -15.28 14.43 -48.96
N THR A 29 -14.51 15.39 -49.49
CA THR A 29 -15.10 16.54 -50.18
C THR A 29 -15.78 16.09 -51.48
N ASP A 30 -15.14 15.22 -52.26
CA ASP A 30 -15.71 14.61 -53.47
C ASP A 30 -16.99 13.83 -53.15
N ALA A 31 -17.00 13.00 -52.09
CA ALA A 31 -18.18 12.27 -51.64
C ALA A 31 -19.36 13.19 -51.32
N VAL A 32 -19.12 14.29 -50.61
CA VAL A 32 -20.16 15.27 -50.27
C VAL A 32 -20.68 16.00 -51.51
N PHE A 33 -19.79 16.38 -52.44
CA PHE A 33 -20.20 17.06 -53.67
C PHE A 33 -20.98 16.13 -54.61
N ARG A 34 -20.63 14.84 -54.68
CA ARG A 34 -21.42 13.83 -55.40
C ARG A 34 -22.81 13.65 -54.79
N LEU A 35 -22.90 13.59 -53.46
CA LEU A 35 -24.18 13.52 -52.76
C LEU A 35 -25.07 14.73 -53.02
N LYS A 36 -24.49 15.93 -53.14
CA LYS A 36 -25.26 17.13 -53.51
C LYS A 36 -25.86 17.07 -54.92
N ILE A 37 -25.16 16.42 -55.85
CA ILE A 37 -25.63 16.24 -57.23
C ILE A 37 -26.78 15.23 -57.26
N ASP A 38 -26.62 14.13 -56.52
CA ASP A 38 -27.58 13.02 -56.52
C ASP A 38 -28.80 13.25 -55.60
N ALA A 39 -28.65 14.03 -54.53
CA ALA A 39 -29.68 14.35 -53.54
C ALA A 39 -29.51 15.79 -52.97
N PRO A 40 -30.03 16.82 -53.68
CA PRO A 40 -29.84 18.23 -53.30
C PRO A 40 -30.43 18.64 -51.95
N GLU A 41 -31.41 17.88 -51.45
CA GLU A 41 -32.18 18.13 -50.22
C GLU A 41 -31.77 17.19 -49.07
N LEU A 42 -30.47 16.90 -48.92
CA LEU A 42 -29.97 15.92 -47.97
C LEU A 42 -30.16 16.37 -46.51
N GLU A 43 -31.36 16.15 -45.97
CA GLU A 43 -31.65 16.18 -44.54
C GLU A 43 -30.75 15.16 -43.82
N GLY A 44 -30.06 15.59 -42.76
CA GLY A 44 -29.14 14.72 -42.01
C GLY A 44 -27.66 14.73 -42.46
N LEU A 45 -27.25 15.52 -43.48
CA LEU A 45 -25.82 15.65 -43.83
C LEU A 45 -24.96 16.09 -42.63
N GLU A 46 -25.49 16.94 -41.76
CA GLU A 46 -24.79 17.35 -40.54
C GLU A 46 -24.57 16.18 -39.57
N GLU A 47 -25.57 15.32 -39.38
CA GLU A 47 -25.50 14.15 -38.51
C GLU A 47 -24.55 13.10 -39.09
N LEU A 48 -24.56 12.90 -40.41
CA LEU A 48 -23.59 12.07 -41.13
C LEU A 48 -22.16 12.60 -41.00
N LEU A 49 -21.94 13.92 -41.12
CA LEU A 49 -20.63 14.52 -40.95
C LEU A 49 -20.16 14.51 -39.47
N ARG A 50 -21.08 14.59 -38.49
CA ARG A 50 -20.78 14.38 -37.06
C ARG A 50 -20.44 12.92 -36.78
N GLY A 51 -21.09 11.98 -37.47
CA GLY A 51 -20.76 10.56 -37.44
C GLY A 51 -19.44 10.23 -38.15
N SER A 52 -18.99 11.10 -39.07
CA SER A 52 -17.81 10.86 -39.91
C SER A 52 -16.57 10.59 -39.05
N PRO A 53 -15.91 9.44 -39.25
CA PRO A 53 -14.70 9.10 -38.53
C PRO A 53 -13.54 10.05 -38.80
N LEU A 54 -13.56 10.80 -39.90
CA LEU A 54 -12.56 11.85 -40.16
C LEU A 54 -12.79 13.02 -39.21
N PHE A 55 -14.01 13.59 -39.16
CA PHE A 55 -14.32 14.73 -38.28
C PHE A 55 -14.22 14.40 -36.80
N ASN A 56 -14.64 13.20 -36.38
CA ASN A 56 -14.48 12.74 -35.01
C ASN A 56 -13.00 12.63 -34.61
N LYS A 57 -12.14 12.17 -35.52
CA LYS A 57 -10.69 12.14 -35.31
C LYS A 57 -10.07 13.53 -35.29
N LEU A 58 -10.61 14.48 -36.05
CA LEU A 58 -10.14 15.87 -36.06
C LEU A 58 -10.38 16.58 -34.73
N SER A 59 -11.33 16.11 -33.91
CA SER A 59 -11.75 16.76 -32.66
C SER A 59 -11.92 18.27 -32.85
N LEU A 60 -12.54 18.65 -33.97
CA LEU A 60 -12.85 20.05 -34.25
C LEU A 60 -13.79 20.53 -33.15
N GLY A 61 -13.46 21.66 -32.51
CA GLY A 61 -14.44 22.34 -31.66
C GLY A 61 -15.67 22.71 -32.48
N ASP A 62 -16.83 22.86 -31.84
CA ASP A 62 -18.10 23.07 -32.52
C ASP A 62 -18.08 24.24 -33.51
N GLN A 63 -17.34 25.31 -33.20
CA GLN A 63 -17.19 26.45 -34.11
C GLN A 63 -16.47 26.08 -35.42
N ALA A 64 -15.38 25.32 -35.34
CA ALA A 64 -14.64 24.86 -36.51
C ALA A 64 -15.43 23.81 -37.29
N PHE A 65 -16.12 22.91 -36.58
CA PHE A 65 -16.99 21.91 -37.18
C PHE A 65 -18.15 22.57 -37.96
N ASN A 66 -18.86 23.52 -37.33
CA ASN A 66 -19.95 24.26 -37.98
C ASN A 66 -19.45 25.06 -39.20
N LYS A 67 -18.24 25.60 -39.13
CA LYS A 67 -17.62 26.29 -40.28
C LYS A 67 -17.27 25.32 -41.40
N ALA A 68 -16.79 24.11 -41.08
CA ALA A 68 -16.55 23.07 -42.06
C ALA A 68 -17.85 22.63 -42.76
N ILE A 69 -18.95 22.47 -42.01
CA ILE A 69 -20.27 22.20 -42.58
C ILE A 69 -20.73 23.32 -43.51
N ARG A 70 -20.58 24.59 -43.11
CA ARG A 70 -20.95 25.73 -43.98
C ARG A 70 -20.16 25.74 -45.28
N LEU A 71 -18.85 25.44 -45.22
CA LEU A 71 -18.01 25.32 -46.42
C LEU A 71 -18.50 24.17 -47.30
N LEU A 72 -18.71 22.99 -46.71
CA LEU A 72 -19.23 21.81 -47.40
C LEU A 72 -20.61 22.03 -48.00
N LYS A 73 -21.48 22.86 -47.40
CA LYS A 73 -22.81 23.20 -47.91
C LYS A 73 -22.81 24.35 -48.93
N SER A 74 -21.74 25.12 -49.05
CA SER A 74 -21.68 26.27 -49.95
C SER A 74 -21.83 25.91 -51.43
N GLU A 75 -22.21 26.88 -52.26
CA GLU A 75 -22.26 26.79 -53.73
C GLU A 75 -20.88 26.99 -54.37
N ALA A 76 -19.82 27.16 -53.58
CA ALA A 76 -18.48 27.34 -54.11
C ALA A 76 -18.01 26.08 -54.84
N PRO A 77 -17.15 26.21 -55.88
CA PRO A 77 -16.58 25.05 -56.56
C PRO A 77 -15.87 24.11 -55.59
N GLU A 78 -15.94 22.80 -55.83
CA GLU A 78 -15.36 21.75 -54.98
C GLU A 78 -13.89 22.04 -54.62
N ALA A 79 -13.07 22.42 -55.60
CA ALA A 79 -11.67 22.77 -55.39
C ALA A 79 -11.47 23.95 -54.42
N SER A 80 -12.39 24.92 -54.40
CA SER A 80 -12.38 26.04 -53.47
C SER A 80 -12.78 25.59 -52.06
N VAL A 81 -13.84 24.80 -51.95
CA VAL A 81 -14.31 24.26 -50.66
C VAL A 81 -13.25 23.38 -50.02
N ASN A 82 -12.64 22.50 -50.81
CA ASN A 82 -11.56 21.62 -50.37
C ASN A 82 -10.36 22.45 -49.84
N LYS A 83 -9.92 23.46 -50.60
CA LYS A 83 -8.83 24.37 -50.17
C LYS A 83 -9.15 25.08 -48.85
N ASP A 84 -10.38 25.56 -48.68
CA ASP A 84 -10.80 26.27 -47.47
C ASP A 84 -10.96 25.34 -46.27
N LEU A 85 -11.41 24.10 -46.48
CA LEU A 85 -11.46 23.04 -45.46
C LEU A 85 -10.06 22.65 -45.00
N LYS A 86 -9.13 22.40 -45.93
CA LYS A 86 -7.71 22.14 -45.60
C LYS A 86 -7.11 23.27 -44.76
N LYS A 87 -7.41 24.52 -45.13
CA LYS A 87 -6.96 25.71 -44.39
C LYS A 87 -7.59 25.80 -42.99
N LEU A 88 -8.89 25.52 -42.87
CA LEU A 88 -9.60 25.52 -41.60
C LEU A 88 -9.01 24.50 -40.63
N ILE A 89 -8.82 23.26 -41.09
CA ILE A 89 -8.30 22.17 -40.27
C ILE A 89 -6.82 22.40 -39.93
N ALA A 90 -6.02 22.91 -40.87
CA ALA A 90 -4.64 23.30 -40.60
C ALA A 90 -4.55 24.39 -39.51
N ASN A 91 -5.47 25.36 -39.49
CA ASN A 91 -5.50 26.39 -38.45
C ASN A 91 -5.86 25.81 -37.08
N GLU A 92 -6.78 24.87 -37.00
CA GLU A 92 -7.09 24.20 -35.73
C GLU A 92 -5.92 23.35 -35.25
N ALA A 93 -5.30 22.57 -36.15
CA ALA A 93 -4.08 21.84 -35.84
C ALA A 93 -2.99 22.79 -35.31
N LYS A 94 -2.80 23.97 -35.92
CA LYS A 94 -1.87 24.99 -35.45
C LYS A 94 -2.22 25.46 -34.03
N SER A 95 -3.50 25.74 -33.76
CA SER A 95 -3.99 26.17 -32.44
C SER A 95 -3.61 25.16 -31.36
N TYR A 96 -3.91 23.87 -31.58
CA TYR A 96 -3.52 22.78 -30.68
C TYR A 96 -2.00 22.69 -30.47
N LEU A 97 -1.22 22.77 -31.55
CA LEU A 97 0.24 22.68 -31.48
C LEU A 97 0.88 23.87 -30.75
N SER A 98 0.24 25.04 -30.78
CA SER A 98 0.79 26.30 -30.23
C SER A 98 0.40 26.59 -28.77
N LYS A 99 -0.43 25.77 -28.12
CA LYS A 99 -0.77 25.94 -26.69
C LYS A 99 0.50 25.77 -25.84
N GLU A 100 0.69 26.62 -24.84
CA GLU A 100 1.83 26.51 -23.89
C GLU A 100 1.80 25.19 -23.11
N ASN A 101 0.61 24.66 -22.80
CA ASN A 101 0.42 23.42 -22.06
C ASN A 101 -0.21 22.32 -22.94
N SER A 102 0.14 22.25 -24.23
CA SER A 102 -0.38 21.17 -25.08
C SER A 102 0.10 19.81 -24.56
N SER A 103 -0.83 18.89 -24.29
CA SER A 103 -0.48 17.55 -23.84
C SER A 103 0.12 16.72 -25.00
N PHE A 104 0.98 15.75 -24.68
CA PHE A 104 1.47 14.77 -25.66
C PHE A 104 0.34 14.07 -26.44
N LYS A 105 -0.82 13.88 -25.78
CA LYS A 105 -2.03 13.31 -26.38
C LYS A 105 -2.59 14.20 -27.50
N GLU A 106 -2.57 15.52 -27.33
CA GLU A 106 -3.01 16.48 -28.35
C GLU A 106 -2.02 16.52 -29.53
N LEU A 107 -0.70 16.54 -29.29
CA LEU A 107 0.30 16.46 -30.36
C LEU A 107 0.13 15.15 -31.17
N ARG A 108 -0.04 14.03 -30.49
CA ARG A 108 -0.32 12.73 -31.12
C ARG A 108 -1.54 12.79 -32.03
N LEU A 109 -2.64 13.35 -31.55
CA LEU A 109 -3.85 13.51 -32.33
C LEU A 109 -3.57 14.29 -33.62
N VAL A 110 -2.91 15.44 -33.51
CA VAL A 110 -2.56 16.28 -34.67
C VAL A 110 -1.67 15.53 -35.67
N LEU A 111 -0.62 14.85 -35.22
CA LEU A 111 0.29 14.11 -36.12
C LEU A 111 -0.42 12.98 -36.88
N THR A 112 -1.45 12.35 -36.30
CA THR A 112 -2.23 11.30 -37.00
C THR A 112 -3.18 11.84 -38.07
N ILE A 113 -3.47 13.15 -38.03
CA ILE A 113 -4.38 13.84 -38.94
C ILE A 113 -3.64 14.45 -40.11
N LEU A 114 -2.45 15.00 -39.89
CA LEU A 114 -1.72 15.76 -40.92
C LEU A 114 -1.62 15.06 -42.30
N PRO A 115 -1.39 13.74 -42.39
CA PRO A 115 -1.34 13.05 -43.69
C PRO A 115 -2.64 13.16 -44.50
N SER A 116 -3.81 13.18 -43.84
CA SER A 116 -5.11 13.25 -44.53
C SER A 116 -5.40 14.62 -45.15
N LEU A 117 -4.57 15.63 -44.86
CA LEU A 117 -4.73 16.98 -45.41
C LEU A 117 -4.04 17.15 -46.77
N LYS A 118 -3.12 16.25 -47.17
CA LYS A 118 -2.32 16.35 -48.40
C LYS A 118 -1.82 17.77 -48.69
N LEU A 119 -1.21 18.40 -47.69
CA LEU A 119 -0.66 19.75 -47.83
C LEU A 119 0.69 19.69 -48.56
N GLU A 120 1.13 20.81 -49.12
CA GLU A 120 2.50 20.94 -49.58
C GLU A 120 3.49 20.85 -48.40
N SER A 121 4.69 20.31 -48.64
CA SER A 121 5.74 20.17 -47.62
C SER A 121 6.06 21.50 -46.90
N SER A 122 5.97 22.63 -47.60
CA SER A 122 6.17 23.98 -47.03
C SER A 122 5.11 24.37 -46.00
N ALA A 123 3.89 23.85 -46.13
CA ALA A 123 2.78 24.09 -45.21
C ALA A 123 2.90 23.21 -43.97
N TYR A 124 3.24 21.92 -44.13
CA TYR A 124 3.55 21.05 -42.99
C TYR A 124 4.71 21.60 -42.15
N LYS A 125 5.79 22.05 -42.80
CA LYS A 125 6.94 22.66 -42.13
C LYS A 125 6.55 23.86 -41.27
N ARG A 126 5.67 24.73 -41.79
CA ARG A 126 5.14 25.90 -41.05
C ARG A 126 4.25 25.52 -39.86
N LEU A 127 3.45 24.46 -39.99
CA LEU A 127 2.62 23.96 -38.90
C LEU A 127 3.48 23.42 -37.76
N LEU A 128 4.43 22.54 -38.09
CA LEU A 128 5.26 21.84 -37.11
C LEU A 128 6.25 22.78 -36.41
N LYS A 129 6.86 23.75 -37.11
CA LYS A 129 7.79 24.73 -36.49
C LYS A 129 7.18 25.57 -35.37
N ASN A 130 5.86 25.75 -35.38
CA ASN A 130 5.17 26.53 -34.36
C ASN A 130 4.72 25.69 -33.15
N SER A 131 5.02 24.39 -33.14
CA SER A 131 4.62 23.52 -32.05
C SER A 131 5.49 23.74 -30.82
N ASN A 132 4.89 24.11 -29.70
CA ASN A 132 5.59 24.22 -28.42
C ASN A 132 6.04 22.85 -27.92
N GLU A 133 5.20 21.82 -28.08
CA GLU A 133 5.57 20.45 -27.74
C GLU A 133 6.75 19.95 -28.60
N LEU A 134 6.79 20.19 -29.92
CA LEU A 134 7.99 19.83 -30.72
C LEU A 134 9.24 20.60 -30.29
N LYS A 135 9.09 21.84 -29.80
CA LYS A 135 10.21 22.60 -29.20
C LYS A 135 10.69 22.00 -27.89
N ILE A 136 9.76 21.65 -26.99
CA ILE A 136 10.06 20.93 -25.74
C ILE A 136 10.78 19.62 -26.05
N LEU A 137 10.43 18.97 -27.16
CA LEU A 137 11.04 17.72 -27.63
C LEU A 137 12.37 17.89 -28.36
N GLY A 138 12.91 19.11 -28.45
CA GLY A 138 14.17 19.39 -29.15
C GLY A 138 14.09 19.23 -30.67
N LEU A 139 12.90 18.99 -31.26
CA LEU A 139 12.67 18.86 -32.70
C LEU A 139 12.50 20.24 -33.34
N THR A 140 13.48 21.10 -33.14
CA THR A 140 13.46 22.51 -33.57
C THR A 140 14.28 22.76 -34.82
N ASP A 141 15.24 21.88 -35.11
CA ASP A 141 16.11 22.02 -36.25
C ASP A 141 15.38 21.70 -37.57
N ASP A 142 15.89 22.30 -38.65
CA ASP A 142 15.26 22.22 -39.96
C ASP A 142 15.31 20.81 -40.57
N GLU A 143 16.21 19.95 -40.13
CA GLU A 143 16.43 18.59 -40.63
C GLU A 143 15.44 17.61 -39.98
N SER A 144 15.27 17.68 -38.66
CA SER A 144 14.26 16.93 -37.91
C SER A 144 12.84 17.25 -38.37
N ILE A 145 12.52 18.54 -38.55
CA ILE A 145 11.22 18.96 -39.07
C ILE A 145 11.05 18.47 -40.52
N LYS A 146 12.09 18.54 -41.36
CA LYS A 146 12.03 18.02 -42.73
C LYS A 146 11.77 16.51 -42.74
N GLY A 147 12.43 15.73 -41.89
CA GLY A 147 12.21 14.29 -41.77
C GLY A 147 10.77 13.94 -41.38
N LEU A 148 10.18 14.68 -40.43
CA LEU A 148 8.77 14.56 -40.07
C LEU A 148 7.83 14.91 -41.24
N VAL A 149 8.13 15.97 -41.98
CA VAL A 149 7.36 16.37 -43.17
C VAL A 149 7.44 15.30 -44.26
N ASP A 150 8.63 14.75 -44.51
CA ASP A 150 8.85 13.71 -45.51
C ASP A 150 8.06 12.45 -45.12
N LEU A 151 8.05 12.08 -43.83
CA LEU A 151 7.24 10.96 -43.29
C LEU A 151 5.74 11.16 -43.47
N ILE A 152 5.24 12.36 -43.17
CA ILE A 152 3.82 12.73 -43.36
C ILE A 152 3.44 12.70 -44.84
N SER A 153 4.38 13.06 -45.73
CA SER A 153 4.15 13.19 -47.17
C SER A 153 4.29 11.87 -47.94
N SER A 154 4.93 10.84 -47.38
CA SER A 154 5.30 9.60 -48.09
C SER A 154 4.30 8.45 -47.94
N ASN A 155 3.03 8.73 -47.64
CA ASN A 155 1.96 7.73 -47.50
C ASN A 155 2.25 6.64 -46.44
N ASN A 156 3.16 6.88 -45.49
CA ASN A 156 3.38 5.99 -44.36
C ASN A 156 2.10 5.87 -43.54
N THR A 157 1.89 4.69 -42.96
CA THR A 157 0.78 4.47 -42.06
C THR A 157 0.87 5.40 -40.85
N ARG A 158 -0.29 5.75 -40.28
CA ARG A 158 -0.37 6.59 -39.06
C ARG A 158 0.49 6.03 -37.93
N ASP A 159 0.59 4.71 -37.84
CA ASP A 159 1.42 4.00 -36.87
C ASP A 159 2.92 4.16 -37.16
N GLU A 160 3.36 4.20 -38.42
CA GLU A 160 4.77 4.41 -38.77
C GLU A 160 5.26 5.83 -38.48
N ILE A 161 4.42 6.84 -38.75
CA ILE A 161 4.69 8.23 -38.41
C ILE A 161 4.81 8.39 -36.89
N TYR A 162 3.85 7.80 -36.14
CA TYR A 162 3.87 7.83 -34.68
C TYR A 162 5.05 7.04 -34.09
N LYS A 163 5.39 5.86 -34.64
CA LYS A 163 6.55 5.04 -34.22
C LYS A 163 7.85 5.83 -34.39
N ARG A 164 8.10 6.41 -35.56
CA ARG A 164 9.33 7.19 -35.80
C ARG A 164 9.39 8.48 -34.97
N PHE A 165 8.23 9.12 -34.75
CA PHE A 165 8.11 10.26 -33.83
C PHE A 165 8.42 9.88 -32.37
N LEU A 166 7.90 8.74 -31.89
CA LEU A 166 8.21 8.20 -30.56
C LEU A 166 9.71 7.90 -30.40
N PHE A 167 10.34 7.29 -31.40
CA PHE A 167 11.78 7.00 -31.35
C PHE A 167 12.64 8.25 -31.34
N SER A 168 12.22 9.30 -32.07
CA SER A 168 12.86 10.61 -31.99
C SER A 168 12.74 11.25 -30.60
N ARG A 169 11.58 11.11 -29.93
CA ARG A 169 11.38 11.56 -28.53
C ARG A 169 12.24 10.77 -27.55
N ILE A 170 12.27 9.44 -27.65
CA ILE A 170 13.13 8.59 -26.81
C ILE A 170 14.61 8.91 -27.02
N SER A 171 15.02 9.22 -28.26
CA SER A 171 16.40 9.62 -28.58
C SER A 171 16.78 10.97 -27.93
N ASN A 172 15.91 11.98 -28.05
CA ASN A 172 16.17 13.32 -27.52
C ASN A 172 16.04 13.42 -25.99
N MET A 173 15.20 12.61 -25.35
CA MET A 173 15.11 12.54 -23.88
C MET A 173 16.43 12.04 -23.24
N GLY A 174 17.29 11.37 -23.99
CA GLY A 174 18.57 10.87 -23.47
C GLY A 174 19.67 11.94 -23.43
N SER A 175 19.49 13.03 -24.18
CA SER A 175 20.47 14.08 -24.35
C SER A 175 20.19 15.35 -23.52
N SER A 176 18.99 15.52 -22.94
CA SER A 176 18.69 16.66 -22.06
C SER A 176 19.18 16.41 -20.63
N ALA A 177 19.78 17.44 -20.02
CA ALA A 177 20.17 17.44 -18.61
C ALA A 177 18.97 17.65 -17.66
N ASP A 178 17.84 18.12 -18.18
CA ASP A 178 16.64 18.51 -17.43
C ASP A 178 15.64 17.33 -17.25
N ASP A 179 14.96 17.36 -16.10
CA ASP A 179 14.66 16.21 -15.22
C ASP A 179 13.28 15.53 -15.38
N ASP A 180 12.58 15.69 -16.50
CA ASP A 180 11.24 15.11 -16.68
C ASP A 180 11.29 13.73 -17.35
N PHE A 181 11.53 12.69 -16.54
CA PHE A 181 11.45 11.29 -16.96
C PHE A 181 9.98 10.84 -17.07
N TYR A 182 9.46 10.77 -18.30
CA TYR A 182 8.22 10.01 -18.56
C TYR A 182 8.49 8.51 -18.42
N THR A 183 7.67 7.79 -17.64
CA THR A 183 7.84 6.35 -17.47
C THR A 183 7.61 5.63 -18.80
N PHE A 184 8.52 4.71 -19.18
CA PHE A 184 8.46 3.93 -20.42
C PHE A 184 7.07 3.32 -20.72
N PRO A 185 6.32 2.78 -19.73
CA PRO A 185 4.95 2.30 -19.93
C PRO A 185 3.97 3.36 -20.44
N VAL A 186 4.12 4.63 -20.02
CA VAL A 186 3.29 5.74 -20.50
C VAL A 186 3.65 6.12 -21.93
N LEU A 187 4.95 6.12 -22.27
CA LEU A 187 5.42 6.42 -23.63
C LEU A 187 4.91 5.41 -24.66
N VAL A 188 4.85 4.13 -24.29
CA VAL A 188 4.49 3.05 -25.23
C VAL A 188 3.04 2.57 -25.12
N GLN A 189 2.23 3.24 -24.28
CA GLN A 189 0.83 2.89 -24.08
C GLN A 189 0.08 2.88 -25.43
N ASN A 190 -0.47 1.72 -25.79
CA ASN A 190 -1.19 1.40 -27.04
C ASN A 190 -0.32 0.98 -28.26
N ILE A 191 0.97 0.73 -28.10
CA ILE A 191 1.80 0.14 -29.16
C ILE A 191 1.86 -1.37 -28.97
N LYS A 192 1.07 -2.12 -29.75
CA LYS A 192 1.00 -3.59 -29.63
C LYS A 192 2.24 -4.31 -30.17
N ARG A 193 2.89 -3.77 -31.21
CA ARG A 193 4.08 -4.34 -31.87
C ARG A 193 4.98 -3.27 -32.45
N VAL A 194 6.29 -3.47 -32.34
CA VAL A 194 7.34 -2.66 -32.97
C VAL A 194 8.32 -3.57 -33.70
N THR A 195 8.77 -3.14 -34.87
CA THR A 195 9.90 -3.72 -35.61
C THR A 195 10.78 -2.54 -36.04
N MET A 196 12.10 -2.67 -35.89
CA MET A 196 13.08 -1.67 -36.33
C MET A 196 14.17 -2.36 -37.15
N THR A 197 14.63 -1.72 -38.23
CA THR A 197 15.82 -2.21 -38.93
C THR A 197 17.09 -1.93 -38.13
N ALA A 198 18.20 -2.59 -38.50
CA ALA A 198 19.50 -2.32 -37.89
C ALA A 198 19.95 -0.87 -38.14
N GLU A 199 19.70 -0.31 -39.32
CA GLU A 199 20.03 1.08 -39.61
C GLU A 199 19.19 2.07 -38.81
N GLU A 200 17.89 1.80 -38.61
CA GLU A 200 17.02 2.66 -37.79
C GLU A 200 17.48 2.64 -36.32
N MET A 201 17.84 1.46 -35.82
CA MET A 201 18.41 1.30 -34.48
C MET A 201 19.68 2.13 -34.30
N ASP A 202 20.64 2.03 -35.21
CA ASP A 202 21.91 2.73 -35.10
C ASP A 202 21.76 4.25 -35.33
N PHE A 203 20.73 4.66 -36.07
CA PHE A 203 20.39 6.07 -36.32
C PHE A 203 19.76 6.76 -35.10
N TYR A 204 18.79 6.12 -34.43
CA TYR A 204 18.06 6.75 -33.32
C TYR A 204 18.70 6.55 -31.95
N PHE A 205 19.59 5.57 -31.79
CA PHE A 205 20.03 5.14 -30.47
C PHE A 205 21.56 5.13 -30.34
N LYS A 206 22.13 6.19 -29.74
CA LYS A 206 23.53 6.21 -29.31
C LYS A 206 23.68 5.53 -27.95
N ASP A 207 24.73 4.74 -27.79
CA ASP A 207 25.02 3.85 -26.65
C ASP A 207 24.95 4.47 -25.23
N ALA A 208 24.99 5.81 -25.12
CA ALA A 208 25.01 6.56 -23.87
C ALA A 208 23.63 7.11 -23.45
N ASP A 209 22.71 7.35 -24.40
CA ASP A 209 21.48 8.12 -24.19
C ASP A 209 20.31 7.26 -23.66
N LEU A 210 20.31 5.96 -23.97
CA LEU A 210 19.17 5.07 -23.68
C LEU A 210 19.13 4.50 -22.26
N GLY A 211 20.27 4.39 -21.57
CA GLY A 211 20.29 3.96 -20.17
C GLY A 211 19.63 4.98 -19.25
N ARG A 212 19.63 6.24 -19.67
CA ARG A 212 19.04 7.37 -18.96
C ARG A 212 17.51 7.38 -19.14
N VAL A 213 17.01 7.41 -20.37
CA VAL A 213 15.57 7.59 -20.69
C VAL A 213 14.65 6.51 -20.14
N LEU A 214 15.14 5.27 -20.05
CA LEU A 214 14.31 4.13 -19.69
C LEU A 214 14.42 3.74 -18.21
N GLY A 215 15.33 4.37 -17.45
CA GLY A 215 15.62 3.96 -16.07
C GLY A 215 16.14 2.51 -15.96
N ILE A 216 16.66 1.96 -17.06
CA ILE A 216 17.16 0.58 -17.16
C ILE A 216 18.65 0.62 -17.51
N ARG A 217 19.47 -0.17 -16.80
CA ARG A 217 20.92 -0.24 -17.02
C ARG A 217 21.26 -0.62 -18.47
N LYS A 218 22.43 -0.17 -18.96
CA LYS A 218 22.97 -0.39 -20.33
C LYS A 218 22.94 -1.85 -20.81
N SER A 219 22.95 -2.83 -19.91
CA SER A 219 22.87 -4.27 -20.20
C SER A 219 21.43 -4.77 -20.44
N ALA A 220 20.45 -4.34 -19.65
CA ALA A 220 19.03 -4.63 -19.85
C ALA A 220 18.51 -3.97 -21.13
N LEU A 221 19.05 -2.78 -21.42
CA LEU A 221 18.82 -2.08 -22.66
C LEU A 221 19.22 -2.88 -23.90
N LYS A 222 20.41 -3.51 -23.90
CA LYS A 222 20.85 -4.36 -25.03
C LYS A 222 19.89 -5.52 -25.31
N ARG A 223 19.19 -6.02 -24.29
CA ARG A 223 18.17 -7.08 -24.42
C ARG A 223 16.86 -6.54 -24.97
N VAL A 224 16.40 -5.40 -24.46
CA VAL A 224 15.21 -4.70 -24.98
C VAL A 224 15.41 -4.34 -26.45
N VAL A 225 16.59 -3.80 -26.80
CA VAL A 225 17.02 -3.50 -28.18
C VAL A 225 17.08 -4.74 -29.06
N LYS A 226 17.61 -5.86 -28.55
CA LYS A 226 17.62 -7.13 -29.27
C LYS A 226 16.21 -7.66 -29.53
N ASP A 227 15.35 -7.66 -28.51
CA ASP A 227 13.96 -8.14 -28.61
C ASP A 227 13.09 -7.19 -29.49
N PHE A 228 13.45 -5.89 -29.61
CA PHE A 228 12.91 -4.95 -30.60
C PHE A 228 13.30 -5.31 -32.04
N ARG A 229 14.55 -5.76 -32.26
CA ARG A 229 15.02 -6.24 -33.58
C ARG A 229 14.32 -7.52 -34.03
N GLU A 230 13.81 -8.31 -33.08
CA GLU A 230 13.17 -9.62 -33.33
C GLU A 230 11.63 -9.54 -33.48
N GLY A 231 11.01 -8.36 -33.34
CA GLY A 231 9.58 -8.13 -33.64
C GLY A 231 8.59 -8.61 -32.59
N THR A 232 8.94 -8.48 -31.31
CA THR A 232 8.18 -9.06 -30.19
C THR A 232 7.00 -8.18 -29.74
N ASP A 233 5.99 -8.82 -29.14
CA ASP A 233 4.86 -8.18 -28.44
C ASP A 233 5.37 -7.30 -27.28
N LEU A 234 5.02 -6.02 -27.31
CA LEU A 234 5.55 -5.01 -26.40
C LEU A 234 5.07 -5.20 -24.96
N ASP A 235 3.83 -5.66 -24.77
CA ASP A 235 3.28 -5.93 -23.44
C ASP A 235 3.97 -7.14 -22.80
N ALA A 236 4.33 -8.14 -23.61
CA ALA A 236 5.13 -9.28 -23.19
C ALA A 236 6.57 -8.86 -22.86
N LEU A 237 7.14 -7.92 -23.61
CA LEU A 237 8.50 -7.40 -23.41
C LEU A 237 8.61 -6.54 -22.14
N ILE A 238 7.61 -5.69 -21.87
CA ILE A 238 7.48 -4.91 -20.62
C ILE A 238 7.37 -5.87 -19.43
N LYS A 239 6.45 -6.84 -19.49
CA LYS A 239 6.34 -7.87 -18.42
C LYS A 239 7.64 -8.64 -18.24
N LYS A 240 8.34 -9.02 -19.32
CA LYS A 240 9.57 -9.80 -19.28
C LYS A 240 10.74 -9.03 -18.67
N HIS A 241 10.93 -7.76 -19.04
CA HIS A 241 12.17 -7.02 -18.74
C HIS A 241 12.04 -5.89 -17.72
N VAL A 242 10.83 -5.38 -17.46
CA VAL A 242 10.56 -4.40 -16.40
C VAL A 242 10.09 -5.18 -15.16
N PRO A 243 10.88 -5.24 -14.08
CA PRO A 243 10.44 -5.85 -12.83
C PRO A 243 9.17 -5.14 -12.34
N ASP A 244 8.22 -5.90 -11.79
CA ASP A 244 7.07 -5.33 -11.12
C ASP A 244 7.53 -4.82 -9.76
N HIS A 245 8.01 -3.57 -9.73
CA HIS A 245 8.45 -2.89 -8.51
C HIS A 245 7.29 -2.50 -7.58
N SER A 246 6.12 -3.14 -7.69
CA SER A 246 4.86 -2.67 -7.07
C SER A 246 4.88 -2.57 -5.56
N THR A 247 5.95 -2.94 -4.85
CA THR A 247 6.36 -2.32 -3.56
C THR A 247 7.71 -2.89 -3.09
N ILE A 248 8.84 -2.24 -3.40
CA ILE A 248 10.14 -2.62 -2.82
C ILE A 248 10.48 -1.67 -1.66
N GLY A 249 10.92 -2.23 -0.53
CA GLY A 249 11.50 -1.48 0.58
C GLY A 249 12.87 -2.04 0.91
N ILE A 250 13.81 -1.17 1.26
CA ILE A 250 15.15 -1.55 1.71
C ILE A 250 15.37 -0.98 3.10
N GLU A 251 15.81 -1.83 4.01
CA GLU A 251 16.26 -1.44 5.35
C GLU A 251 17.78 -1.63 5.39
N PHE A 252 18.51 -0.59 5.76
CA PHE A 252 19.93 -0.66 6.08
C PHE A 252 20.10 -0.55 7.59
N GLU A 253 20.86 -1.45 8.20
CA GLU A 253 21.28 -1.39 9.59
C GLU A 253 22.78 -1.04 9.67
N GLY A 254 23.18 -0.23 10.64
CA GLY A 254 24.58 0.14 10.86
C GLY A 254 24.81 0.77 12.22
N SER A 255 25.93 1.50 12.36
CA SER A 255 26.23 2.26 13.58
C SER A 255 26.47 3.74 13.29
N ILE A 256 26.13 4.58 14.25
CA ILE A 256 26.50 6.01 14.29
C ILE A 256 27.27 6.31 15.58
N PRO A 257 28.10 7.36 15.62
CA PRO A 257 28.67 7.87 16.86
C PRO A 257 27.58 8.19 17.89
N ASP A 258 27.88 8.04 19.17
CA ASP A 258 26.92 8.28 20.25
C ASP A 258 26.57 9.76 20.45
N ASP A 259 27.46 10.66 20.04
CA ASP A 259 27.25 12.11 19.98
C ASP A 259 26.41 12.56 18.77
N VAL A 260 26.15 11.66 17.81
CA VAL A 260 25.30 11.92 16.65
C VAL A 260 23.89 11.38 16.90
N SER A 261 22.91 12.26 16.85
CA SER A 261 21.49 11.91 16.97
C SER A 261 20.90 11.39 15.66
N TYR A 262 19.86 10.55 15.74
CA TYR A 262 19.08 10.11 14.56
C TYR A 262 18.49 11.28 13.76
N PHE A 263 18.22 12.41 14.42
CA PHE A 263 17.74 13.62 13.78
C PHE A 263 18.83 14.34 12.98
N GLU A 264 20.09 14.28 13.41
CA GLU A 264 21.23 14.81 12.66
C GLU A 264 21.56 13.95 11.44
N VAL A 265 21.45 12.62 11.56
CA VAL A 265 21.50 11.71 10.42
C VAL A 265 20.40 12.07 9.42
N ALA A 266 19.16 12.26 9.89
CA ALA A 266 18.04 12.63 9.03
C ALA A 266 18.21 14.01 8.38
N LYS A 267 18.75 15.01 9.09
CA LYS A 267 19.13 16.32 8.52
C LYS A 267 20.16 16.19 7.42
N SER A 268 21.16 15.35 7.62
CA SER A 268 22.22 15.13 6.64
C SER A 268 21.69 14.40 5.40
N MET A 269 20.86 13.38 5.60
CA MET A 269 20.13 12.71 4.51
C MET A 269 19.24 13.67 3.72
N ARG A 270 18.55 14.63 4.36
CA ARG A 270 17.78 15.64 3.63
C ARG A 270 18.63 16.42 2.63
N GLY A 271 19.86 16.79 2.98
CA GLY A 271 20.77 17.47 2.06
C GLY A 271 21.04 16.63 0.81
N ILE A 272 21.36 15.34 1.02
CA ILE A 272 21.56 14.37 -0.07
C ILE A 272 20.29 14.20 -0.90
N ILE A 273 19.12 14.08 -0.26
CA ILE A 273 17.84 13.92 -0.97
C ILE A 273 17.51 15.19 -1.76
N SER A 274 17.81 16.40 -1.25
CA SER A 274 17.64 17.65 -2.00
C SER A 274 18.52 17.71 -3.25
N GLU A 275 19.71 17.10 -3.21
CA GLU A 275 20.57 16.98 -4.39
C GLU A 275 20.05 15.93 -5.39
N LEU A 276 19.57 14.78 -4.89
CA LEU A 276 19.04 13.69 -5.72
C LEU A 276 17.65 13.99 -6.31
N TYR A 277 16.91 14.91 -5.69
CA TYR A 277 15.56 15.34 -6.07
C TYR A 277 15.48 16.89 -6.04
N PRO A 278 16.13 17.57 -7.00
CA PRO A 278 16.18 19.03 -7.01
C PRO A 278 14.78 19.64 -7.14
N GLY A 279 14.57 20.76 -6.43
CA GLY A 279 13.31 21.51 -6.45
C GLY A 279 12.15 20.88 -5.64
N LYS A 280 12.36 19.74 -4.97
CA LYS A 280 11.35 19.16 -4.08
C LYS A 280 11.38 19.79 -2.70
N GLU A 281 10.21 20.08 -2.15
CA GLU A 281 10.08 20.50 -0.76
C GLU A 281 10.24 19.28 0.15
N ILE A 282 11.27 19.30 1.00
CA ILE A 282 11.60 18.20 1.89
C ILE A 282 11.36 18.62 3.34
N SER A 283 10.49 17.89 4.01
CA SER A 283 10.21 18.05 5.43
C SER A 283 10.96 17.02 6.27
N ILE A 284 11.33 17.40 7.49
CA ILE A 284 11.87 16.48 8.49
C ILE A 284 11.05 16.62 9.76
N THR A 285 10.63 15.51 10.34
CA THR A 285 10.02 15.45 11.66
C THR A 285 10.80 14.46 12.53
N GLY A 286 10.91 14.69 13.84
CA GLY A 286 11.70 13.82 14.71
C GLY A 286 11.23 13.79 16.17
N LYS A 287 11.48 12.66 16.83
CA LYS A 287 11.34 12.41 18.28
C LYS A 287 12.59 11.69 18.79
N SER A 288 12.76 11.53 20.11
CA SER A 288 13.86 10.72 20.65
C SER A 288 13.81 9.30 20.08
N GLY A 289 14.87 8.85 19.41
CA GLY A 289 14.98 7.50 18.86
C GLY A 289 14.42 7.28 17.45
N SER A 290 13.77 8.27 16.82
CA SER A 290 13.38 8.16 15.39
C SER A 290 13.11 9.51 14.74
N SER A 291 13.52 9.63 13.48
CA SER A 291 13.29 10.77 12.61
C SER A 291 12.76 10.33 11.25
N LYS A 292 11.89 11.13 10.66
CA LYS A 292 11.28 10.89 9.35
C LYS A 292 11.62 12.04 8.42
N ILE A 293 11.95 11.70 7.17
CA ILE A 293 12.16 12.67 6.10
C ILE A 293 11.08 12.39 5.06
N SER A 294 10.26 13.39 4.72
CA SER A 294 9.22 13.22 3.72
C SER A 294 9.23 14.30 2.65
N PHE A 295 8.87 13.91 1.43
CA PHE A 295 8.72 14.80 0.29
C PHE A 295 7.71 14.22 -0.71
N GLU A 296 7.17 15.06 -1.57
CA GLU A 296 6.21 14.65 -2.61
C GLU A 296 6.88 14.56 -3.98
N LYS A 297 6.67 13.45 -4.68
CA LYS A 297 7.08 13.25 -6.08
C LYS A 297 5.92 12.58 -6.81
N ASP A 298 5.51 13.17 -7.94
CA ASP A 298 4.44 12.65 -8.81
C ASP A 298 3.10 12.40 -8.09
N GLY A 299 2.72 13.30 -7.18
CA GLY A 299 1.46 13.19 -6.40
C GLY A 299 1.52 12.17 -5.26
N LEU A 300 2.72 11.69 -4.91
CA LEU A 300 2.92 10.60 -3.96
C LEU A 300 3.93 11.00 -2.89
N GLU A 301 3.63 10.63 -1.64
CA GLU A 301 4.52 10.86 -0.51
C GLU A 301 5.63 9.78 -0.46
N TYR A 302 6.88 10.25 -0.38
CA TYR A 302 8.07 9.42 -0.15
C TYR A 302 8.54 9.66 1.27
N ILE A 303 8.69 8.61 2.07
CA ILE A 303 9.08 8.69 3.48
C ILE A 303 10.31 7.83 3.72
N TYR A 304 11.41 8.48 4.11
CA TYR A 304 12.55 7.80 4.74
C TYR A 304 12.38 7.82 6.26
N VAL A 305 12.81 6.75 6.92
CA VAL A 305 12.81 6.68 8.39
C VAL A 305 14.20 6.34 8.89
N VAL A 306 14.75 7.17 9.76
CA VAL A 306 15.97 6.90 10.54
C VAL A 306 15.53 6.58 11.96
N LYS A 307 15.90 5.44 12.51
CA LYS A 307 15.49 5.04 13.85
C LYS A 307 16.59 4.31 14.59
N SER A 308 16.47 4.28 15.91
CA SER A 308 17.30 3.47 16.77
C SER A 308 17.05 1.99 16.51
N ASP A 309 18.12 1.24 16.31
CA ASP A 309 18.06 -0.23 16.34
C ASP A 309 18.77 -0.76 17.58
N ALA A 310 17.98 -0.91 18.64
CA ALA A 310 18.45 -1.45 19.92
C ALA A 310 18.89 -2.94 19.84
N SER A 311 18.65 -3.62 18.71
CA SER A 311 19.13 -4.98 18.49
C SER A 311 20.61 -5.04 18.08
N LEU A 312 21.22 -3.91 17.72
CA LEU A 312 22.64 -3.76 17.42
C LEU A 312 23.41 -3.36 18.68
N LYS A 313 24.54 -4.01 18.96
CA LYS A 313 25.31 -3.81 20.20
C LYS A 313 26.78 -3.46 19.89
N PHE A 314 27.06 -2.18 19.79
CA PHE A 314 28.41 -1.69 19.50
C PHE A 314 29.24 -1.45 20.77
N GLU A 315 30.55 -1.24 20.56
CA GLU A 315 31.46 -0.76 21.61
C GLU A 315 31.02 0.62 22.11
N ALA A 316 31.51 1.01 23.30
CA ALA A 316 31.22 2.33 23.88
C ALA A 316 31.54 3.45 22.87
N GLY A 317 30.64 4.42 22.73
CA GLY A 317 30.79 5.51 21.75
C GLY A 317 30.00 5.34 20.45
N LYS A 318 29.21 4.27 20.29
CA LYS A 318 28.39 4.05 19.07
C LYS A 318 26.98 3.56 19.38
N ASN A 319 26.01 3.99 18.57
CA ASN A 319 24.60 3.64 18.65
C ASN A 319 24.12 2.88 17.40
N GLY A 320 23.17 1.96 17.61
CA GLY A 320 22.39 1.26 16.58
C GLY A 320 21.55 2.19 15.72
N VAL A 321 21.75 2.18 14.40
CA VAL A 321 20.88 2.90 13.46
C VAL A 321 20.27 1.94 12.44
N GLU A 322 18.99 2.15 12.15
CA GLU A 322 18.28 1.55 11.02
C GLU A 322 17.70 2.66 10.13
N ILE A 323 17.94 2.54 8.83
CA ILE A 323 17.50 3.47 7.80
C ILE A 323 16.57 2.71 6.86
N VAL A 324 15.30 3.08 6.88
CA VAL A 324 14.24 2.48 6.08
C VAL A 324 13.96 3.37 4.87
N SER A 325 13.99 2.77 3.68
CA SER A 325 13.68 3.43 2.41
C SER A 325 12.19 3.78 2.29
N PRO A 326 11.83 4.75 1.44
CA PRO A 326 10.48 4.82 0.90
C PRO A 326 10.17 3.57 0.07
N ILE A 327 8.90 3.41 -0.30
CA ILE A 327 8.52 2.42 -1.32
C ILE A 327 9.20 2.80 -2.63
N ILE A 328 10.17 2.00 -3.06
CA ILE A 328 10.88 2.10 -4.33
C ILE A 328 9.94 1.60 -5.43
N ARG A 329 9.59 2.48 -6.37
CA ARG A 329 8.60 2.19 -7.42
C ARG A 329 9.22 2.00 -8.79
N ASP A 330 10.46 2.44 -8.99
CA ASP A 330 11.18 2.34 -10.23
C ASP A 330 12.70 2.21 -10.02
N GLY A 331 13.44 2.01 -11.11
CA GLY A 331 14.89 1.89 -11.09
C GLY A 331 15.64 3.18 -10.69
N LYS A 332 15.04 4.36 -10.87
CA LYS A 332 15.63 5.65 -10.46
C LYS A 332 15.56 5.80 -8.94
N ASP A 333 14.43 5.44 -8.34
CA ASP A 333 14.27 5.40 -6.89
C ASP A 333 15.25 4.42 -6.25
N LEU A 334 15.46 3.25 -6.88
CA LEU A 334 16.45 2.28 -6.41
C LEU A 334 17.88 2.86 -6.48
N ALA A 335 18.26 3.40 -7.64
CA ALA A 335 19.59 3.99 -7.82
C ALA A 335 19.83 5.16 -6.85
N ASN A 336 18.85 6.03 -6.66
CA ASN A 336 18.90 7.14 -5.71
C ASN A 336 19.00 6.64 -4.27
N HIS A 337 18.30 5.56 -3.91
CA HIS A 337 18.40 4.97 -2.58
C HIS A 337 19.80 4.40 -2.31
N ILE A 338 20.36 3.66 -3.28
CA ILE A 338 21.71 3.10 -3.17
C ILE A 338 22.76 4.22 -3.09
N GLU A 339 22.61 5.26 -3.91
CA GLU A 339 23.48 6.44 -3.87
C GLU A 339 23.34 7.21 -2.54
N LEU A 340 22.14 7.27 -1.98
CA LEU A 340 21.94 7.82 -0.65
C LEU A 340 22.72 7.02 0.38
N LEU A 341 22.60 5.69 0.39
CA LEU A 341 23.30 4.81 1.33
C LEU A 341 24.83 4.96 1.20
N SER A 342 25.37 4.95 -0.02
CA SER A 342 26.81 5.07 -0.25
C SER A 342 27.43 6.34 0.32
N ARG A 343 26.67 7.44 0.32
CA ARG A 343 27.08 8.73 0.87
C ARG A 343 27.01 8.81 2.38
N LEU A 344 26.30 7.90 3.05
CA LEU A 344 26.18 7.88 4.51
C LEU A 344 27.52 7.66 5.23
N LYS A 345 28.48 6.99 4.57
CA LYS A 345 29.85 6.81 5.11
C LYS A 345 30.52 8.15 5.45
N LYS A 346 30.26 9.20 4.65
CA LYS A 346 30.80 10.55 4.89
C LYS A 346 30.15 11.24 6.08
N LEU A 347 29.03 10.72 6.57
CA LEU A 347 28.23 11.26 7.68
C LEU A 347 28.47 10.52 9.00
N GLY A 348 29.50 9.66 9.06
CA GLY A 348 29.82 8.86 10.24
C GLY A 348 28.93 7.63 10.41
N VAL A 349 28.08 7.30 9.44
CA VAL A 349 27.37 6.01 9.45
C VAL A 349 28.37 4.93 9.03
N ASP A 350 28.68 4.04 9.96
CA ASP A 350 29.57 2.91 9.71
C ASP A 350 28.75 1.65 9.41
N GLN A 351 29.17 0.94 8.37
CA GLN A 351 28.74 -0.45 8.15
C GLN A 351 29.36 -1.36 9.22
N ARG A 352 28.60 -2.36 9.64
CA ARG A 352 28.98 -3.34 10.67
C ARG A 352 28.61 -4.73 10.19
N PRO A 353 29.40 -5.34 9.28
CA PRO A 353 29.09 -6.66 8.72
C PRO A 353 29.09 -7.77 9.80
N ASP A 354 29.69 -7.48 10.95
CA ASP A 354 29.71 -8.32 12.15
C ASP A 354 28.40 -8.30 12.96
N GLN A 355 27.55 -7.29 12.77
CA GLN A 355 26.43 -7.04 13.68
C GLN A 355 25.17 -6.44 13.05
N ALA A 356 25.21 -5.97 11.82
CA ALA A 356 24.11 -5.27 11.15
C ALA A 356 23.89 -5.84 9.76
N GLY A 357 22.69 -5.67 9.19
CA GLY A 357 22.32 -6.22 7.88
C GLY A 357 21.69 -5.24 6.89
N ILE A 358 21.29 -5.80 5.75
CA ILE A 358 20.42 -5.19 4.74
C ILE A 358 19.19 -6.09 4.61
N HIS A 359 17.99 -5.51 4.70
CA HIS A 359 16.75 -6.21 4.45
C HIS A 359 16.09 -5.69 3.19
N ILE A 360 15.60 -6.61 2.36
CA ILE A 360 14.95 -6.29 1.09
C ILE A 360 13.53 -6.84 1.15
N HIS A 361 12.58 -5.91 1.25
CA HIS A 361 11.15 -6.19 1.26
C HIS A 361 10.62 -6.12 -0.17
N TYR A 362 9.96 -7.18 -0.59
CA TYR A 362 9.30 -7.29 -1.89
C TYR A 362 7.81 -7.55 -1.64
N GLY A 363 6.97 -6.63 -2.09
CA GLY A 363 5.53 -6.74 -1.92
C GLY A 363 4.91 -7.86 -2.74
N ILE A 364 3.97 -8.56 -2.12
CA ILE A 364 3.16 -9.59 -2.77
C ILE A 364 1.69 -9.30 -2.58
N ASP A 365 0.89 -9.49 -3.64
CA ASP A 365 -0.56 -9.47 -3.50
C ASP A 365 -1.03 -10.77 -2.85
N THR A 366 -1.33 -10.70 -1.56
CA THR A 366 -1.80 -11.82 -0.74
C THR A 366 -3.09 -12.45 -1.27
N ARG A 367 -3.86 -11.75 -2.11
CA ARG A 367 -5.05 -12.30 -2.78
C ARG A 367 -4.71 -13.24 -3.92
N SER A 368 -3.52 -13.12 -4.50
CA SER A 368 -3.05 -13.89 -5.65
C SER A 368 -2.06 -15.00 -5.29
N VAL A 369 -1.33 -14.86 -4.18
CA VAL A 369 -0.35 -15.84 -3.73
C VAL A 369 -1.02 -16.90 -2.84
N THR A 370 -0.77 -18.18 -3.14
CA THR A 370 -1.26 -19.31 -2.35
C THR A 370 -0.24 -19.82 -1.32
N HIS A 371 -0.71 -20.63 -0.38
CA HIS A 371 0.17 -21.29 0.61
C HIS A 371 1.15 -22.25 -0.05
N GLU A 372 0.75 -22.93 -1.12
CA GLU A 372 1.59 -23.86 -1.87
C GLU A 372 2.73 -23.13 -2.59
N GLN A 373 2.43 -22.02 -3.26
CA GLN A 373 3.47 -21.19 -3.88
C GLN A 373 4.47 -20.70 -2.82
N LEU A 374 3.97 -20.25 -1.66
CA LEU A 374 4.84 -19.79 -0.58
C LEU A 374 5.68 -20.93 0.02
N LEU A 375 5.12 -22.14 0.13
CA LEU A 375 5.87 -23.32 0.53
C LEU A 375 6.99 -23.66 -0.47
N GLU A 376 6.71 -23.60 -1.78
CA GLU A 376 7.70 -23.81 -2.83
C GLU A 376 8.85 -22.80 -2.73
N LEU A 377 8.55 -21.54 -2.43
CA LEU A 377 9.57 -20.51 -2.21
C LEU A 377 10.47 -20.85 -1.01
N PHE A 378 9.88 -21.22 0.12
CA PHE A 378 10.63 -21.58 1.32
C PHE A 378 11.47 -22.85 1.12
N GLN A 379 10.96 -23.83 0.36
CA GLN A 379 11.71 -25.01 -0.05
C GLN A 379 12.90 -24.64 -0.95
N ALA A 380 12.71 -23.72 -1.89
CA ALA A 380 13.80 -23.23 -2.73
C ALA A 380 14.89 -22.56 -1.88
N PHE A 381 14.52 -21.66 -0.97
CA PHE A 381 15.49 -21.00 -0.06
C PHE A 381 16.18 -21.97 0.90
N HIS A 382 15.47 -22.99 1.41
CA HIS A 382 16.06 -24.04 2.25
C HIS A 382 17.12 -24.82 1.47
N LYS A 383 16.81 -25.23 0.24
CA LYS A 383 17.71 -25.99 -0.63
C LYS A 383 18.91 -25.17 -1.12
N MET A 384 18.77 -23.86 -1.22
CA MET A 384 19.85 -22.96 -1.61
C MET A 384 20.66 -22.44 -0.41
N GLU A 385 20.23 -22.67 0.83
CA GLU A 385 20.73 -21.97 2.02
C GLU A 385 22.25 -22.05 2.16
N ALA A 386 22.83 -23.26 2.12
CA ALA A 386 24.27 -23.44 2.28
C ALA A 386 25.08 -22.73 1.19
N ASN A 387 24.56 -22.68 -0.04
CA ASN A 387 25.22 -22.04 -1.16
C ASN A 387 24.99 -20.51 -1.18
N LEU A 388 23.81 -20.05 -0.75
CA LEU A 388 23.56 -18.63 -0.52
C LEU A 388 24.53 -18.08 0.52
N ARG A 389 24.90 -18.86 1.53
CA ARG A 389 25.84 -18.43 2.58
C ARG A 389 27.29 -18.31 2.13
N LYS A 390 27.66 -19.01 1.05
CA LYS A 390 28.97 -18.87 0.41
C LYS A 390 29.08 -17.59 -0.40
N VAL A 391 27.97 -17.17 -1.01
CA VAL A 391 27.93 -16.02 -1.94
C VAL A 391 27.48 -14.74 -1.26
N PHE A 392 26.47 -14.83 -0.41
CA PHE A 392 25.92 -13.75 0.39
C PHE A 392 26.34 -14.00 1.84
N HIS A 393 27.22 -13.15 2.38
CA HIS A 393 27.74 -13.36 3.73
C HIS A 393 26.61 -13.34 4.76
N VAL A 394 26.50 -14.39 5.57
CA VAL A 394 25.51 -14.49 6.63
C VAL A 394 26.21 -14.61 7.96
N ASN A 395 26.05 -13.60 8.80
CA ASN A 395 26.58 -13.62 10.15
C ASN A 395 25.73 -14.49 11.08
N GLU A 396 26.34 -15.56 11.59
CA GLU A 396 25.66 -16.51 12.47
C GLU A 396 25.46 -16.02 13.90
N GLY A 397 26.35 -15.15 14.40
CA GLY A 397 26.37 -14.65 15.77
C GLY A 397 25.16 -13.78 16.14
N ARG A 398 24.37 -13.35 15.15
CA ARG A 398 23.08 -12.65 15.38
C ARG A 398 21.89 -13.59 15.53
N GLY A 399 22.11 -14.88 15.74
CA GLY A 399 21.04 -15.87 15.84
C GLY A 399 20.37 -16.11 14.51
N TYR A 400 21.14 -16.08 13.43
CA TYR A 400 20.71 -16.65 12.16
C TYR A 400 20.39 -18.13 12.39
N LEU A 401 19.11 -18.46 12.36
CA LEU A 401 18.59 -19.82 12.54
C LEU A 401 18.05 -20.33 11.20
N GLY A 402 18.73 -19.98 10.09
CA GLY A 402 18.27 -20.11 8.71
C GLY A 402 17.57 -21.44 8.45
N ARG A 403 18.31 -22.55 8.48
CA ARG A 403 17.78 -23.87 8.15
C ARG A 403 16.61 -24.32 9.04
N GLN A 404 16.72 -24.22 10.36
CA GLN A 404 15.68 -24.68 11.29
C GLN A 404 14.41 -23.83 11.25
N ASN A 405 14.56 -22.51 11.11
CA ASN A 405 13.41 -21.62 10.99
C ASN A 405 12.70 -21.83 9.65
N LEU A 406 13.45 -22.05 8.57
CA LEU A 406 12.88 -22.46 7.29
C LEU A 406 12.17 -23.81 7.41
N GLU A 407 12.73 -24.80 8.09
CA GLU A 407 12.09 -26.10 8.34
C GLU A 407 10.79 -25.97 9.14
N ARG A 408 10.76 -25.15 10.19
CA ARG A 408 9.55 -24.87 10.97
C ARG A 408 8.49 -24.15 10.14
N ALA A 409 8.90 -23.18 9.32
CA ALA A 409 8.03 -22.47 8.40
C ALA A 409 7.46 -23.40 7.33
N MET A 410 8.30 -24.22 6.70
CA MET A 410 7.90 -25.24 5.73
C MET A 410 6.96 -26.28 6.33
N THR A 411 7.23 -26.77 7.54
CA THR A 411 6.35 -27.72 8.25
C THR A 411 4.98 -27.10 8.47
N SER A 412 4.95 -25.88 9.00
CA SER A 412 3.71 -25.14 9.26
C SER A 412 2.93 -24.87 7.97
N LEU A 413 3.62 -24.44 6.91
CA LEU A 413 3.03 -24.19 5.59
C LEU A 413 2.54 -25.49 4.93
N SER A 414 3.26 -26.60 5.07
CA SER A 414 2.89 -27.91 4.53
C SER A 414 1.61 -28.42 5.17
N THR A 415 1.46 -28.31 6.50
CA THR A 415 0.22 -28.68 7.19
C THR A 415 -0.97 -27.86 6.68
N ILE A 416 -0.78 -26.56 6.44
CA ILE A 416 -1.85 -25.69 5.93
C ILE A 416 -2.14 -25.99 4.45
N ALA A 417 -1.13 -26.13 3.61
CA ALA A 417 -1.24 -26.39 2.18
C ALA A 417 -1.90 -27.75 1.89
N LEU A 418 -1.59 -28.79 2.68
CA LEU A 418 -2.26 -30.09 2.58
C LEU A 418 -3.78 -30.00 2.83
N SER A 419 -4.20 -29.09 3.71
CA SER A 419 -5.62 -28.89 4.00
C SER A 419 -6.35 -28.02 2.97
N ASN A 420 -5.64 -27.06 2.32
CA ASN A 420 -6.23 -26.04 1.45
C ASN A 420 -5.19 -25.44 0.46
N PRO A 421 -4.75 -26.18 -0.57
CA PRO A 421 -3.59 -25.80 -1.40
C PRO A 421 -3.80 -24.51 -2.21
N ASN A 422 -5.00 -24.34 -2.77
CA ASN A 422 -5.36 -23.20 -3.63
C ASN A 422 -5.87 -21.98 -2.87
N ARG A 423 -5.85 -21.99 -1.53
CA ARG A 423 -6.40 -20.89 -0.74
C ARG A 423 -5.41 -19.71 -0.73
N PRO A 424 -5.85 -18.50 -1.09
CA PRO A 424 -5.02 -17.30 -0.97
C PRO A 424 -4.57 -17.04 0.47
N LEU A 425 -3.44 -16.35 0.61
CA LEU A 425 -2.97 -15.88 1.92
C LEU A 425 -4.01 -14.94 2.56
N SER A 426 -4.32 -15.18 3.83
CA SER A 426 -5.17 -14.29 4.63
C SER A 426 -4.36 -13.59 5.71
N SER A 427 -4.85 -12.45 6.21
CA SER A 427 -4.24 -11.77 7.36
C SER A 427 -4.21 -12.63 8.65
N ARG A 428 -4.93 -13.76 8.69
CA ARG A 428 -4.97 -14.72 9.81
C ARG A 428 -4.03 -15.93 9.65
N THR A 429 -3.29 -16.02 8.56
CA THR A 429 -2.41 -17.16 8.30
C THR A 429 -1.31 -17.26 9.37
N GLY A 430 -1.08 -18.47 9.90
CA GLY A 430 -0.50 -18.73 11.22
C GLY A 430 0.77 -17.95 11.60
N ARG A 431 0.72 -17.27 12.76
CA ARG A 431 1.84 -16.51 13.35
C ARG A 431 3.15 -17.30 13.44
N ASN A 432 3.13 -18.63 13.53
CA ASN A 432 4.34 -19.44 13.76
C ASN A 432 5.17 -19.71 12.48
N ALA A 433 4.55 -19.79 11.30
CA ALA A 433 5.28 -19.92 10.03
C ALA A 433 6.01 -18.62 9.63
N PHE A 434 5.55 -17.49 10.19
CA PHE A 434 5.90 -16.13 9.75
C PHE A 434 6.57 -15.27 10.84
N SER A 435 6.78 -15.83 12.04
CA SER A 435 7.40 -15.12 13.19
C SER A 435 8.84 -15.51 13.45
N SER A 436 9.47 -16.29 12.56
CA SER A 436 10.88 -16.61 12.70
C SER A 436 11.72 -15.35 12.47
N SER A 437 11.92 -14.58 13.54
CA SER A 437 12.95 -13.55 13.56
C SER A 437 14.27 -14.22 13.14
N ARG A 438 15.00 -13.58 12.21
CA ARG A 438 16.35 -14.00 11.77
C ARG A 438 16.42 -15.20 10.80
N ALA A 439 15.45 -15.36 9.89
CA ALA A 439 15.57 -16.24 8.71
C ALA A 439 16.04 -15.45 7.46
N ILE A 440 16.68 -16.11 6.48
CA ILE A 440 17.13 -15.47 5.22
C ILE A 440 15.98 -14.96 4.34
N ILE A 441 14.81 -15.59 4.47
CA ILE A 441 13.55 -15.16 3.88
C ILE A 441 12.46 -15.27 4.95
N ARG A 442 11.61 -14.26 5.05
CA ARG A 442 10.39 -14.31 5.87
C ARG A 442 9.24 -13.60 5.18
N PHE A 443 8.02 -13.99 5.49
CA PHE A 443 6.83 -13.27 5.06
C PHE A 443 6.32 -12.36 6.19
N ILE A 444 6.19 -11.06 5.92
CA ILE A 444 5.70 -10.06 6.86
C ILE A 444 4.26 -9.70 6.53
N ASN A 445 3.35 -10.41 7.18
CA ASN A 445 1.91 -10.30 6.94
C ASN A 445 1.34 -8.88 7.18
N SER A 446 1.90 -8.08 8.09
CA SER A 446 1.43 -6.70 8.33
C SER A 446 1.66 -5.76 7.15
N TYR A 447 2.63 -6.07 6.29
CA TYR A 447 2.97 -5.27 5.11
C TYR A 447 2.65 -5.99 3.80
N GLY A 448 2.28 -7.28 3.85
CA GLY A 448 2.11 -8.09 2.66
C GLY A 448 3.42 -8.26 1.88
N THR A 449 4.57 -8.28 2.56
CA THR A 449 5.89 -8.34 1.91
C THR A 449 6.63 -9.64 2.21
N LEU A 450 7.40 -10.12 1.25
CA LEU A 450 8.49 -11.07 1.45
C LEU A 450 9.75 -10.27 1.76
N GLU A 451 10.37 -10.53 2.90
CA GLU A 451 11.61 -9.89 3.29
C GLU A 451 12.76 -10.89 3.15
N SER A 452 13.73 -10.58 2.29
CA SER A 452 15.02 -11.24 2.25
C SER A 452 16.01 -10.51 3.15
N ARG A 453 16.75 -11.24 3.99
CA ARG A 453 17.69 -10.68 4.95
C ARG A 453 19.13 -11.07 4.61
N TYR A 454 19.96 -10.06 4.42
CA TYR A 454 21.40 -10.17 4.31
C TYR A 454 21.99 -9.66 5.62
N PHE A 455 22.53 -10.55 6.46
CA PHE A 455 22.97 -10.19 7.82
C PHE A 455 24.33 -9.49 7.86
N ASN A 456 24.80 -9.00 6.72
CA ASN A 456 26.03 -8.24 6.55
C ASN A 456 25.70 -6.88 5.92
N SER A 457 25.79 -5.82 6.71
CA SER A 457 25.60 -4.47 6.23
C SER A 457 26.78 -4.06 5.35
N THR A 458 26.49 -3.35 4.27
CA THR A 458 27.46 -2.72 3.40
C THR A 458 26.91 -1.39 2.89
N LEU A 459 27.78 -0.42 2.70
CA LEU A 459 27.51 0.86 2.03
C LEU A 459 28.11 0.89 0.62
N GLU A 460 28.70 -0.20 0.15
CA GLU A 460 29.27 -0.29 -1.19
C GLU A 460 28.14 -0.42 -2.23
N PRO A 461 28.01 0.56 -3.15
CA PRO A 461 26.92 0.58 -4.12
C PRO A 461 26.79 -0.71 -4.91
N GLU A 462 27.90 -1.23 -5.42
CA GLU A 462 27.92 -2.38 -6.31
C GLU A 462 27.35 -3.64 -5.65
N ILE A 463 27.57 -3.82 -4.34
CA ILE A 463 27.03 -4.97 -3.60
C ILE A 463 25.59 -4.76 -3.21
N LEU A 464 25.23 -3.55 -2.75
CA LEU A 464 23.83 -3.20 -2.48
C LEU A 464 22.97 -3.46 -3.72
N GLU A 465 23.46 -3.04 -4.89
CA GLU A 465 22.84 -3.30 -6.18
C GLU A 465 22.70 -4.79 -6.46
N LEU A 466 23.76 -5.56 -6.25
CA LEU A 466 23.81 -6.98 -6.54
C LEU A 466 22.84 -7.77 -5.65
N TYR A 467 22.80 -7.50 -4.34
CA TYR A 467 21.86 -8.10 -3.40
C TYR A 467 20.41 -7.82 -3.78
N THR A 468 20.13 -6.56 -4.12
CA THR A 468 18.80 -6.11 -4.51
C THR A 468 18.36 -6.72 -5.84
N ASP A 469 19.22 -6.69 -6.87
CA ASP A 469 18.91 -7.26 -8.18
C ASP A 469 18.69 -8.76 -8.11
N PHE A 470 19.52 -9.49 -7.36
CA PHE A 470 19.34 -10.94 -7.18
C PHE A 470 18.00 -11.23 -6.50
N THR A 471 17.69 -10.56 -5.38
CA THR A 471 16.44 -10.76 -4.64
C THR A 471 15.22 -10.50 -5.51
N ILE A 472 15.17 -9.32 -6.16
CA ILE A 472 14.03 -8.93 -6.99
C ILE A 472 13.84 -9.93 -8.12
N ARG A 473 14.91 -10.26 -8.85
CA ARG A 473 14.81 -11.17 -10.01
C ARG A 473 14.42 -12.56 -9.60
N PHE A 474 14.96 -13.07 -8.49
CA PHE A 474 14.61 -14.39 -7.99
C PHE A 474 13.13 -14.47 -7.60
N LEU A 475 12.63 -13.48 -6.86
CA LEU A 475 11.22 -13.41 -6.45
C LEU A 475 10.27 -13.22 -7.64
N GLU A 476 10.66 -12.43 -8.64
CA GLU A 476 9.92 -12.29 -9.91
C GLU A 476 9.88 -13.61 -10.70
N ALA A 477 11.01 -14.31 -10.82
CA ALA A 477 11.08 -15.60 -11.49
C ALA A 477 10.19 -16.64 -10.80
N TRP A 478 10.20 -16.67 -9.46
CA TRP A 478 9.28 -17.50 -8.68
C TRP A 478 7.81 -17.12 -8.91
N LYS A 479 7.46 -15.82 -8.79
CA LYS A 479 6.09 -15.31 -8.97
C LYS A 479 5.52 -15.67 -10.36
N ARG A 480 6.37 -15.69 -11.38
CA ARG A 480 6.01 -16.03 -12.77
C ARG A 480 6.03 -17.53 -13.07
N GLY A 481 6.52 -18.36 -12.14
CA GLY A 481 6.69 -19.79 -12.35
C GLY A 481 7.75 -20.10 -13.42
N ASP A 482 8.88 -19.38 -13.43
CA ASP A 482 9.94 -19.59 -14.42
C ASP A 482 10.51 -21.02 -14.33
N ALA A 483 10.16 -21.83 -15.33
CA ALA A 483 10.50 -23.25 -15.37
C ALA A 483 12.02 -23.51 -15.44
N ASN A 484 12.83 -22.55 -15.91
CA ASN A 484 14.27 -22.72 -15.99
C ASN A 484 14.90 -22.60 -14.60
N VAL A 485 14.54 -21.55 -13.87
CA VAL A 485 15.07 -21.28 -12.52
C VAL A 485 14.52 -22.28 -11.51
N LEU A 486 13.19 -22.43 -11.46
CA LEU A 486 12.54 -23.33 -10.51
C LEU A 486 12.81 -24.79 -10.85
N GLY A 487 12.85 -25.15 -12.14
CA GLY A 487 13.20 -26.49 -12.59
C GLY A 487 14.63 -26.87 -12.23
N TYR A 488 15.59 -25.95 -12.36
CA TYR A 488 16.96 -26.17 -11.89
C TYR A 488 16.99 -26.43 -10.39
N ILE A 489 16.41 -25.54 -9.58
CA ILE A 489 16.41 -25.67 -8.12
C ILE A 489 15.71 -26.96 -7.69
N LYS A 490 14.59 -27.32 -8.32
CA LYS A 490 13.83 -28.53 -7.98
C LYS A 490 14.59 -29.81 -8.30
N ASN A 491 15.25 -29.88 -9.47
CA ASN A 491 15.83 -31.11 -10.00
C ASN A 491 17.31 -31.32 -9.62
N THR A 492 18.04 -30.28 -9.24
CA THR A 492 19.45 -30.38 -8.81
C THR A 492 19.54 -30.71 -7.33
N SER A 493 20.43 -31.59 -6.88
CA SER A 493 20.57 -31.89 -5.44
C SER A 493 21.09 -30.68 -4.63
N GLU A 494 20.85 -30.63 -3.31
CA GLU A 494 21.26 -29.49 -2.44
C GLU A 494 22.76 -29.16 -2.59
N ASP A 495 23.61 -30.20 -2.60
CA ASP A 495 25.07 -30.07 -2.69
C ASP A 495 25.57 -29.63 -4.08
N GLU A 496 24.76 -29.82 -5.12
CA GLU A 496 25.08 -29.47 -6.52
C GLU A 496 24.46 -28.14 -6.96
N ILE A 497 23.59 -27.54 -6.14
CA ILE A 497 22.99 -26.25 -6.47
C ILE A 497 24.07 -25.17 -6.51
N SER A 498 24.02 -24.35 -7.56
CA SER A 498 24.97 -23.25 -7.77
C SER A 498 24.20 -21.94 -7.82
N ILE A 499 24.50 -21.04 -6.89
CA ILE A 499 23.94 -19.68 -6.89
C ILE A 499 24.38 -18.92 -8.14
N LEU A 500 25.60 -19.16 -8.63
CA LEU A 500 26.07 -18.58 -9.89
C LEU A 500 25.23 -19.07 -11.07
N LYS A 501 24.86 -20.35 -11.09
CA LYS A 501 23.98 -20.86 -12.13
C LYS A 501 22.58 -20.27 -12.05
N ILE A 502 22.03 -20.14 -10.84
CA ILE A 502 20.74 -19.47 -10.62
C ILE A 502 20.83 -18.01 -11.06
N ALA A 503 21.89 -17.30 -10.67
CA ALA A 503 22.17 -15.93 -11.09
C ALA A 503 22.27 -15.82 -12.62
N GLU A 504 22.93 -16.75 -13.30
CA GLU A 504 23.01 -16.81 -14.76
C GLU A 504 21.63 -17.02 -15.40
N LEU A 505 20.82 -17.93 -14.85
CA LEU A 505 19.46 -18.21 -15.30
C LEU A 505 18.53 -17.00 -15.10
N LEU A 506 18.72 -16.24 -14.03
CA LEU A 506 17.99 -15.00 -13.74
C LEU A 506 18.46 -13.83 -14.61
N ASP A 507 19.77 -13.62 -14.69
CA ASP A 507 20.45 -12.60 -15.49
C ASP A 507 21.96 -12.90 -15.59
N ALA A 508 22.44 -13.23 -16.80
CA ALA A 508 23.85 -13.47 -17.09
C ALA A 508 24.84 -12.37 -16.61
N ARG A 509 24.38 -11.15 -16.31
CA ARG A 509 25.22 -10.12 -15.66
C ARG A 509 25.52 -10.43 -14.20
N LEU A 510 24.55 -10.94 -13.44
CA LEU A 510 24.74 -11.29 -12.03
C LEU A 510 25.85 -12.32 -11.86
N ALA A 511 25.96 -13.26 -12.80
CA ALA A 511 27.02 -14.26 -12.83
C ALA A 511 28.41 -13.70 -13.17
N LYS A 512 28.51 -12.52 -13.81
CA LYS A 512 29.80 -11.87 -14.12
C LYS A 512 30.30 -10.96 -13.00
N GLU A 513 29.40 -10.53 -12.13
CA GLU A 513 29.70 -9.68 -10.98
C GLU A 513 29.96 -10.52 -9.72
N SER A 514 30.00 -11.85 -9.85
CA SER A 514 30.15 -12.76 -8.72
C SER A 514 31.47 -12.64 -7.99
N ASP A 515 32.56 -12.33 -8.70
CA ASP A 515 33.89 -12.23 -8.11
C ASP A 515 33.97 -11.04 -7.12
N LYS A 516 33.01 -10.09 -7.20
CA LYS A 516 32.86 -9.00 -6.23
C LYS A 516 32.29 -9.45 -4.88
N PHE A 517 31.69 -10.64 -4.80
CA PHE A 517 31.28 -11.22 -3.52
C PHE A 517 32.50 -11.63 -2.68
N ASP A 518 33.54 -12.15 -3.33
CA ASP A 518 34.73 -12.68 -2.67
C ASP A 518 35.67 -11.58 -2.14
N SER A 519 35.63 -10.38 -2.74
CA SER A 519 36.48 -9.24 -2.35
C SER A 519 36.04 -8.51 -1.08
N LEU A 520 34.91 -8.89 -0.48
CA LEU A 520 34.33 -8.27 0.72
C LEU A 520 34.88 -8.80 2.05
N LEU A 521 35.86 -9.71 2.01
CA LEU A 521 36.64 -10.03 3.18
C LEU A 521 37.33 -8.75 3.66
N ASN A 522 36.79 -8.19 4.73
CA ASN A 522 37.31 -7.03 5.44
C ASN A 522 38.84 -7.18 5.62
N ASP A 523 39.59 -6.08 5.54
CA ASP A 523 41.03 -6.02 5.91
C ASP A 523 41.32 -6.48 7.37
N ASN A 524 40.28 -6.84 8.14
CA ASN A 524 40.32 -7.34 9.51
C ASN A 524 39.97 -8.83 9.66
N MET A 525 39.73 -9.57 8.57
CA MET A 525 39.53 -11.02 8.62
C MET A 525 40.15 -11.67 7.39
N THR A 526 41.22 -12.43 7.59
CA THR A 526 41.96 -13.09 6.52
C THR A 526 41.13 -14.20 5.88
N PHE A 527 41.39 -14.48 4.59
CA PHE A 527 40.77 -15.61 3.88
C PHE A 527 40.96 -16.94 4.63
N ASP A 528 42.07 -17.10 5.36
CA ASP A 528 42.35 -18.28 6.18
C ASP A 528 41.44 -18.39 7.42
N GLU A 529 41.04 -17.27 8.04
CA GLU A 529 40.09 -17.25 9.17
C GLU A 529 38.66 -17.58 8.71
N LEU A 530 38.27 -17.09 7.53
CA LEU A 530 36.98 -17.44 6.91
C LEU A 530 36.97 -18.90 6.47
N LYS A 531 38.07 -19.38 5.88
CA LYS A 531 38.24 -20.78 5.48
C LYS A 531 38.19 -21.72 6.68
N LEU A 532 38.81 -21.37 7.81
CA LEU A 532 38.68 -22.13 9.08
C LEU A 532 37.24 -22.15 9.63
N ALA A 533 36.48 -21.07 9.44
CA ALA A 533 35.07 -21.00 9.84
C ALA A 533 34.13 -21.77 8.90
N LEU A 534 34.48 -21.87 7.61
CA LEU A 534 33.69 -22.51 6.55
C LEU A 534 34.05 -23.98 6.29
N GLU A 535 35.29 -24.40 6.55
CA GLU A 535 35.76 -25.79 6.40
C GLU A 535 35.46 -26.65 7.62
N ALA A 536 34.95 -26.08 8.71
CA ALA A 536 34.42 -26.86 9.83
C ALA A 536 33.19 -27.65 9.34
N PRO A 537 33.26 -28.99 9.25
CA PRO A 537 32.10 -29.79 8.86
C PRO A 537 31.02 -29.59 9.91
N ARG A 538 29.87 -29.04 9.52
CA ARG A 538 28.69 -28.98 10.38
C ARG A 538 27.82 -30.21 10.19
N GLU A 539 28.41 -31.35 10.48
CA GLU A 539 27.61 -32.33 11.20
C GLU A 539 27.44 -31.75 12.61
N ARG A 540 26.20 -31.56 13.07
CA ARG A 540 25.96 -31.26 14.48
C ARG A 540 26.51 -32.43 15.28
N GLN A 541 27.74 -32.32 15.75
CA GLN A 541 28.16 -33.08 16.91
C GLN A 541 27.26 -32.63 18.05
N VAL A 542 26.42 -33.53 18.51
CA VAL A 542 25.75 -33.36 19.81
C VAL A 542 26.87 -33.44 20.82
N LEU A 543 27.36 -32.27 21.25
CA LEU A 543 28.38 -32.19 22.29
C LEU A 543 27.76 -32.69 23.60
N GLU A 544 28.50 -33.54 24.30
CA GLU A 544 28.14 -33.96 25.65
C GLU A 544 28.71 -32.97 26.68
N LEU A 545 28.15 -32.93 27.90
CA LEU A 545 28.63 -32.04 28.97
C LEU A 545 30.11 -32.25 29.33
N SER A 546 30.65 -33.45 29.09
CA SER A 546 32.06 -33.77 29.25
C SER A 546 32.98 -33.06 28.24
N GLU A 547 32.42 -32.52 27.16
CA GLU A 547 33.13 -31.87 26.06
C GLU A 547 33.07 -30.34 26.17
N LEU A 548 32.73 -29.80 27.33
CA LEU A 548 32.56 -28.36 27.53
C LEU A 548 33.79 -27.52 27.18
N ASP A 549 35.00 -28.05 27.40
CA ASP A 549 36.25 -27.37 27.03
C ASP A 549 36.50 -27.32 25.50
N GLN A 550 35.73 -28.09 24.73
CA GLN A 550 35.81 -28.16 23.26
C GLN A 550 34.82 -27.21 22.58
N VAL A 551 33.98 -26.52 23.35
CA VAL A 551 32.96 -25.59 22.86
C VAL A 551 33.62 -24.42 22.12
N LYS A 552 33.22 -24.23 20.86
CA LYS A 552 33.82 -23.26 19.94
C LYS A 552 33.03 -21.95 19.84
N ASN A 553 31.75 -21.96 20.23
CA ASN A 553 30.87 -20.80 20.15
C ASN A 553 29.80 -20.80 21.26
N SER A 554 29.08 -19.68 21.42
CA SER A 554 28.06 -19.55 22.46
C SER A 554 26.78 -20.37 22.21
N TYR A 555 26.55 -20.87 20.99
CA TYR A 555 25.38 -21.71 20.67
C TYR A 555 25.58 -23.13 21.18
N GLU A 556 26.74 -23.72 20.91
CA GLU A 556 27.16 -25.00 21.50
C GLU A 556 27.11 -24.95 23.02
N LEU A 557 27.57 -23.84 23.62
CA LEU A 557 27.49 -23.62 25.06
C LEU A 557 26.04 -23.58 25.58
N SER A 558 25.12 -23.01 24.80
CA SER A 558 23.69 -22.95 25.13
C SER A 558 23.00 -24.30 24.95
N ASP A 559 23.40 -25.10 23.95
CA ASP A 559 22.89 -26.45 23.75
C ASP A 559 23.29 -27.34 24.95
N LEU A 560 24.54 -27.21 25.42
CA LEU A 560 24.98 -27.85 26.68
C LEU A 560 24.19 -27.33 27.89
N ALA A 561 23.90 -26.03 27.98
CA ALA A 561 23.08 -25.46 29.04
C ALA A 561 21.65 -26.04 29.08
N TYR A 562 21.05 -26.37 27.92
CA TYR A 562 19.74 -27.04 27.89
C TYR A 562 19.79 -28.49 28.40
N GLN A 563 20.90 -29.19 28.18
CA GLN A 563 21.06 -30.56 28.69
C GLN A 563 20.97 -30.61 30.22
N LEU A 564 21.35 -29.52 30.90
CA LEU A 564 21.27 -29.42 32.36
C LEU A 564 19.85 -29.58 32.92
N GLU A 565 18.78 -29.44 32.13
CA GLU A 565 17.40 -29.58 32.60
C GLU A 565 17.07 -30.99 33.14
N ASN A 566 17.80 -32.03 32.70
CA ASN A 566 17.45 -33.43 32.98
C ASN A 566 18.57 -34.29 33.59
N ILE A 567 19.66 -33.68 34.07
CA ILE A 567 20.81 -34.40 34.65
C ILE A 567 20.74 -34.48 36.18
N SER A 568 21.66 -35.25 36.77
CA SER A 568 21.78 -35.36 38.23
C SER A 568 22.23 -34.04 38.88
N GLU A 569 21.91 -33.86 40.16
CA GLU A 569 22.29 -32.66 40.92
C GLU A 569 23.81 -32.43 40.95
N ALA A 570 24.61 -33.51 41.09
CA ALA A 570 26.06 -33.42 41.12
C ALA A 570 26.63 -32.91 39.79
N GLU A 571 26.18 -33.48 38.67
CA GLU A 571 26.58 -33.05 37.33
C GLU A 571 26.08 -31.64 37.00
N PHE A 572 24.90 -31.27 37.49
CA PHE A 572 24.37 -29.91 37.36
C PHE A 572 25.28 -28.89 38.03
N LYS A 573 25.67 -29.13 39.30
CA LYS A 573 26.52 -28.20 40.05
C LYS A 573 27.84 -27.92 39.34
N GLU A 574 28.49 -28.98 38.85
CA GLU A 574 29.76 -28.87 38.15
C GLU A 574 29.60 -28.14 36.80
N SER A 575 28.62 -28.56 36.01
CA SER A 575 28.43 -28.07 34.65
C SER A 575 27.87 -26.66 34.59
N PHE A 576 26.92 -26.30 35.48
CA PHE A 576 26.36 -24.95 35.55
C PHE A 576 27.45 -23.92 35.82
N LYS A 577 28.32 -24.18 36.80
CA LYS A 577 29.43 -23.29 37.13
C LYS A 577 30.43 -23.17 35.98
N LYS A 578 30.74 -24.28 35.31
CA LYS A 578 31.61 -24.27 34.13
C LYS A 578 31.01 -23.45 32.99
N ILE A 579 29.71 -23.60 32.71
CA ILE A 579 29.02 -22.86 31.65
C ILE A 579 28.95 -21.37 31.97
N ILE A 580 28.55 -21.00 33.19
CA ILE A 580 28.36 -19.59 33.56
C ILE A 580 29.68 -18.81 33.58
N ASP A 581 30.79 -19.45 33.97
CA ASP A 581 32.12 -18.84 33.99
C ASP A 581 32.88 -19.01 32.67
N HIS A 582 32.31 -19.72 31.68
CA HIS A 582 32.96 -19.93 30.39
C HIS A 582 33.17 -18.61 29.64
N LYS A 583 34.33 -18.46 28.98
CA LYS A 583 34.68 -17.22 28.24
C LYS A 583 33.72 -16.89 27.08
N LEU A 584 33.02 -17.90 26.57
CA LEU A 584 32.01 -17.76 25.50
C LEU A 584 30.59 -17.61 26.05
N SER A 585 30.42 -17.51 27.38
CA SER A 585 29.13 -17.31 28.02
C SER A 585 28.55 -15.95 27.58
N SER A 586 27.36 -16.00 26.99
CA SER A 586 26.63 -14.84 26.49
C SER A 586 25.19 -14.87 26.99
N GLU A 587 24.42 -13.80 26.80
CA GLU A 587 23.01 -13.79 27.21
C GLU A 587 22.20 -14.97 26.64
N PHE A 588 22.61 -15.54 25.50
CA PHE A 588 21.98 -16.73 24.94
C PHE A 588 22.18 -17.98 25.83
N SER A 589 23.42 -18.27 26.22
CA SER A 589 23.71 -19.38 27.14
C SER A 589 23.17 -19.12 28.54
N LEU A 590 23.21 -17.87 29.03
CA LEU A 590 22.60 -17.49 30.31
C LEU A 590 21.08 -17.67 30.32
N THR A 591 20.41 -17.39 29.19
CA THR A 591 18.96 -17.63 29.02
C THR A 591 18.65 -19.13 29.07
N ALA A 592 19.48 -19.97 28.44
CA ALA A 592 19.33 -21.42 28.53
C ALA A 592 19.60 -21.93 29.96
N LEU A 593 20.59 -21.38 30.66
CA LEU A 593 20.83 -21.68 32.08
C LEU A 593 19.63 -21.31 32.96
N GLY A 594 19.00 -20.15 32.74
CA GLY A 594 17.80 -19.74 33.48
C GLY A 594 16.65 -20.74 33.35
N ARG A 595 16.48 -21.32 32.16
CA ARG A 595 15.51 -22.41 31.95
C ARG A 595 15.91 -23.67 32.70
N SER A 596 17.18 -24.06 32.65
CA SER A 596 17.67 -25.32 33.25
C SER A 596 17.44 -25.44 34.76
N LEU A 597 17.23 -24.32 35.47
CA LEU A 597 16.87 -24.31 36.89
C LEU A 597 15.50 -24.93 37.18
N SER A 598 14.69 -25.23 36.17
CA SER A 598 13.50 -26.08 36.28
C SER A 598 13.84 -27.55 36.59
N ASN A 599 15.11 -27.98 36.53
CA ASN A 599 15.55 -29.36 36.69
C ASN A 599 14.95 -30.00 37.96
N PRO A 600 14.18 -31.10 37.85
CA PRO A 600 13.44 -31.70 38.96
C PRO A 600 14.34 -32.14 40.13
N ASN A 601 15.63 -32.44 39.88
CA ASN A 601 16.59 -32.91 40.87
C ASN A 601 17.21 -31.80 41.72
N LEU A 602 16.96 -30.52 41.41
CA LEU A 602 17.45 -29.41 42.22
C LEU A 602 16.47 -29.07 43.35
N ASP A 603 17.02 -28.92 44.55
CA ASP A 603 16.33 -28.35 45.70
C ASP A 603 16.23 -26.81 45.63
N GLU A 604 15.42 -26.25 46.52
CA GLU A 604 15.17 -24.80 46.57
C GLU A 604 16.41 -23.96 46.92
N GLU A 605 17.31 -24.49 47.74
CA GLU A 605 18.53 -23.79 48.18
C GLU A 605 19.48 -23.60 46.99
N LEU A 606 19.66 -24.65 46.19
CA LEU A 606 20.48 -24.63 44.99
C LEU A 606 19.87 -23.77 43.89
N VAL A 607 18.55 -23.85 43.66
CA VAL A 607 17.88 -22.97 42.71
C VAL A 607 18.08 -21.51 43.10
N THR A 608 17.93 -21.18 44.38
CA THR A 608 18.16 -19.81 44.89
C THR A 608 19.61 -19.37 44.68
N PHE A 609 20.58 -20.24 45.03
CA PHE A 609 22.00 -19.96 44.86
C PHE A 609 22.37 -19.69 43.40
N TYR A 610 22.01 -20.59 42.48
CA TYR A 610 22.35 -20.45 41.07
C TYR A 610 21.58 -19.33 40.37
N SER A 611 20.38 -19.01 40.84
CA SER A 611 19.67 -17.81 40.37
C SER A 611 20.45 -16.55 40.69
N ARG A 612 20.99 -16.42 41.90
CA ARG A 612 21.85 -15.26 42.26
C ARG A 612 23.10 -15.19 41.40
N GLU A 613 23.78 -16.32 41.17
CA GLU A 613 24.96 -16.36 40.30
C GLU A 613 24.62 -15.97 38.86
N LEU A 614 23.49 -16.46 38.33
CA LEU A 614 22.99 -16.10 37.02
C LEU A 614 22.67 -14.60 36.91
N LEU A 615 22.04 -14.03 37.94
CA LEU A 615 21.69 -12.61 38.00
C LEU A 615 22.91 -11.70 38.04
N LYS A 616 23.99 -12.10 38.73
CA LYS A 616 25.25 -11.35 38.74
C LYS A 616 25.90 -11.26 37.36
N LYS A 617 25.63 -12.25 36.49
CA LYS A 617 26.26 -12.37 35.16
C LYS A 617 25.35 -11.89 34.04
N SER A 618 24.03 -11.99 34.17
CA SER A 618 23.08 -11.57 33.15
C SER A 618 22.81 -10.08 33.20
N ARG A 619 22.71 -9.48 32.02
CA ARG A 619 22.23 -8.11 31.79
C ARG A 619 20.70 -8.01 31.86
N GLY A 620 19.99 -9.13 32.04
CA GLY A 620 18.54 -9.17 32.21
C GLY A 620 17.79 -10.09 31.26
N ASP A 621 18.41 -10.59 30.18
CA ASP A 621 17.74 -11.49 29.21
C ASP A 621 17.39 -12.83 29.84
N ALA A 622 18.26 -13.32 30.72
CA ALA A 622 18.03 -14.58 31.41
C ALA A 622 16.81 -14.51 32.35
N LEU A 623 16.34 -13.32 32.74
CA LEU A 623 15.14 -13.17 33.59
C LEU A 623 13.91 -13.77 32.90
N GLU A 624 13.78 -13.63 31.59
CA GLU A 624 12.57 -14.08 30.88
C GLU A 624 12.38 -15.61 30.96
N THR A 625 13.46 -16.38 31.07
CA THR A 625 13.42 -17.85 31.25
C THR A 625 13.66 -18.30 32.68
N LEU A 626 14.37 -17.51 33.48
CA LEU A 626 14.59 -17.76 34.90
C LEU A 626 13.29 -17.64 35.71
N ILE A 627 12.50 -16.59 35.49
CA ILE A 627 11.32 -16.31 36.31
C ILE A 627 10.28 -17.45 36.27
N PRO A 628 9.91 -18.03 35.11
CA PRO A 628 9.07 -19.23 35.08
C PRO A 628 9.65 -20.39 35.88
N SER A 629 10.95 -20.66 35.77
CA SER A 629 11.62 -21.71 36.54
C SER A 629 11.57 -21.47 38.05
N LEU A 630 11.71 -20.20 38.48
CA LEU A 630 11.59 -19.82 39.89
C LEU A 630 10.18 -20.07 40.43
N TYR A 631 9.13 -19.64 39.71
CA TYR A 631 7.75 -19.90 40.15
C TYR A 631 7.46 -21.40 40.24
N LYS A 632 7.95 -22.18 39.27
CA LYS A 632 7.83 -23.64 39.27
C LYS A 632 8.49 -24.33 40.45
N LYS A 633 9.65 -23.82 40.87
CA LYS A 633 10.50 -24.47 41.88
C LYS A 633 10.30 -23.94 43.30
N LEU A 634 10.14 -22.64 43.46
CA LEU A 634 10.08 -21.97 44.74
C LEU A 634 8.65 -21.56 45.12
N GLY A 635 7.71 -21.56 44.16
CA GLY A 635 6.38 -21.00 44.34
C GLY A 635 6.36 -19.47 44.37
N GLY A 636 5.17 -18.90 44.53
CA GLY A 636 4.94 -17.45 44.49
C GLY A 636 5.69 -16.67 45.56
N GLU A 637 5.46 -17.01 46.83
CA GLU A 637 5.98 -16.25 47.97
C GLU A 637 7.52 -16.15 47.98
N LYS A 638 8.23 -17.28 47.79
CA LYS A 638 9.69 -17.31 47.81
C LYS A 638 10.29 -16.63 46.57
N THR A 639 9.66 -16.81 45.40
CA THR A 639 10.07 -16.11 44.17
C THR A 639 9.95 -14.60 44.35
N HIS A 640 8.82 -14.11 44.87
CA HIS A 640 8.63 -12.68 45.14
C HIS A 640 9.67 -12.14 46.12
N LYS A 641 9.92 -12.83 47.24
CA LYS A 641 10.97 -12.43 48.20
C LYS A 641 12.36 -12.36 47.55
N LEU A 642 12.70 -13.31 46.69
CA LEU A 642 13.97 -13.32 45.97
C LEU A 642 14.06 -12.14 45.00
N LEU A 643 13.01 -11.89 44.23
CA LEU A 643 12.92 -10.75 43.29
C LEU A 643 13.02 -9.41 44.02
N GLU A 644 12.34 -9.25 45.16
CA GLU A 644 12.37 -8.05 46.01
C GLU A 644 13.76 -7.78 46.59
N ALA A 645 14.48 -8.83 46.98
CA ALA A 645 15.78 -8.70 47.62
C ALA A 645 16.91 -8.47 46.61
N GLU A 646 16.89 -9.18 45.47
CA GLU A 646 18.06 -9.29 44.59
C GLU A 646 17.93 -8.51 43.28
N ILE A 647 16.72 -8.24 42.80
CA ILE A 647 16.51 -7.67 41.45
C ILE A 647 15.89 -6.28 41.54
N LEU A 648 14.72 -6.17 42.16
CA LEU A 648 13.92 -4.94 42.15
C LEU A 648 14.60 -3.67 42.72
N PRO A 649 15.52 -3.73 43.71
CA PRO A 649 16.14 -2.52 44.25
C PRO A 649 16.99 -1.73 43.25
N GLU A 650 17.62 -2.42 42.30
CA GLU A 650 18.59 -1.84 41.35
C GLU A 650 18.25 -2.19 39.88
N ALA A 651 17.05 -2.71 39.60
CA ALA A 651 16.66 -3.15 38.27
C ALA A 651 16.58 -1.97 37.29
N THR A 652 17.30 -2.09 36.17
CA THR A 652 17.14 -1.23 35.00
C THR A 652 15.77 -1.43 34.34
N ASP A 653 15.32 -0.46 33.54
CA ASP A 653 14.09 -0.57 32.74
C ASP A 653 14.04 -1.85 31.89
N TYR A 654 15.20 -2.26 31.37
CA TYR A 654 15.36 -3.48 30.61
C TYR A 654 15.08 -4.73 31.45
N GLN A 655 15.68 -4.80 32.64
CA GLN A 655 15.49 -5.92 33.57
C GLN A 655 14.07 -5.97 34.10
N ILE A 656 13.45 -4.82 34.39
CA ILE A 656 12.03 -4.70 34.75
C ILE A 656 11.16 -5.30 33.63
N ARG A 657 11.44 -4.94 32.37
CA ARG A 657 10.73 -5.45 31.21
C ARG A 657 10.89 -6.97 31.07
N SER A 658 12.12 -7.48 31.13
CA SER A 658 12.40 -8.93 31.02
C SER A 658 11.81 -9.73 32.17
N LEU A 659 11.82 -9.18 33.39
CA LEU A 659 11.15 -9.75 34.55
C LEU A 659 9.64 -9.86 34.29
N LEU A 660 8.97 -8.79 33.85
CA LEU A 660 7.54 -8.82 33.56
C LEU A 660 7.19 -9.80 32.42
N LEU A 661 8.05 -9.93 31.41
CA LEU A 661 7.92 -10.95 30.36
C LEU A 661 8.03 -12.36 30.94
N GLY A 662 9.00 -12.61 31.82
CA GLY A 662 9.15 -13.87 32.53
C GLY A 662 7.94 -14.20 33.40
N ILE A 663 7.43 -13.23 34.18
CA ILE A 663 6.19 -13.40 34.95
C ILE A 663 5.03 -13.79 34.04
N SER A 664 4.90 -13.15 32.86
CA SER A 664 3.82 -13.45 31.92
C SER A 664 3.88 -14.87 31.31
N LYS A 665 5.04 -15.52 31.39
CA LYS A 665 5.30 -16.87 30.86
C LYS A 665 5.20 -17.98 31.91
N ARG A 666 4.94 -17.66 33.17
CA ARG A 666 4.83 -18.65 34.27
C ARG A 666 3.77 -19.72 33.98
N GLU A 667 4.00 -20.92 34.51
CA GLU A 667 3.09 -22.04 34.33
C GLU A 667 2.08 -22.18 35.48
N GLU A 668 2.35 -21.54 36.60
CA GLU A 668 1.62 -21.66 37.86
C GLU A 668 0.63 -20.50 38.05
N ASP A 669 -0.51 -20.80 38.69
CA ASP A 669 -1.38 -19.78 39.28
C ASP A 669 -0.74 -19.28 40.57
N ILE A 670 -0.59 -17.97 40.71
CA ILE A 670 0.13 -17.33 41.82
C ILE A 670 -0.83 -16.35 42.51
N PRO A 671 -1.50 -16.76 43.60
CA PRO A 671 -2.52 -15.94 44.27
C PRO A 671 -2.03 -14.55 44.70
N GLU A 672 -0.77 -14.44 45.15
CA GLU A 672 -0.17 -13.20 45.64
C GLU A 672 0.37 -12.30 44.51
N LEU A 673 0.27 -12.72 43.23
CA LEU A 673 0.87 -12.00 42.13
C LEU A 673 0.26 -10.62 41.93
N THR A 674 -1.05 -10.48 42.10
CA THR A 674 -1.73 -9.18 41.99
C THR A 674 -1.16 -8.17 42.99
N GLU A 675 -0.94 -8.58 44.24
CA GLU A 675 -0.36 -7.72 45.27
C GLU A 675 1.08 -7.34 44.92
N PHE A 676 1.88 -8.32 44.50
CA PHE A 676 3.26 -8.09 44.06
C PHE A 676 3.35 -7.12 42.89
N ILE A 677 2.53 -7.32 41.84
CA ILE A 677 2.53 -6.45 40.65
C ILE A 677 2.09 -5.04 41.01
N THR A 678 1.04 -4.93 41.83
CA THR A 678 0.55 -3.65 42.35
C THR A 678 1.67 -2.89 43.05
N LYS A 679 2.26 -3.51 44.08
CA LYS A 679 3.23 -2.89 44.99
C LYS A 679 4.48 -2.39 44.28
N HIS A 680 4.96 -3.13 43.28
CA HIS A 680 6.29 -2.86 42.69
C HIS A 680 6.26 -2.23 41.31
N PHE A 681 5.17 -2.37 40.56
CA PHE A 681 5.13 -1.90 39.17
C PHE A 681 4.02 -0.90 38.94
N ILE A 682 2.85 -1.08 39.55
CA ILE A 682 1.77 -0.12 39.36
C ILE A 682 1.92 1.06 40.29
N ASP A 683 2.18 0.82 41.57
CA ASP A 683 2.23 1.89 42.56
C ASP A 683 3.47 2.77 42.43
N LYS A 684 4.55 2.21 41.87
CA LYS A 684 5.77 2.92 41.49
C LYS A 684 5.63 3.50 40.09
N GLU A 685 6.19 4.68 39.84
CA GLU A 685 6.26 5.29 38.50
C GLU A 685 7.31 4.55 37.66
N ILE A 686 6.94 3.41 37.07
CA ILE A 686 7.80 2.68 36.14
C ILE A 686 7.61 3.17 34.69
N PRO A 687 8.57 2.92 33.78
CA PRO A 687 8.46 3.35 32.39
C PRO A 687 7.27 2.74 31.64
N ASP A 688 6.66 3.52 30.73
CA ASP A 688 5.50 3.12 29.93
C ASP A 688 5.73 1.81 29.15
N VAL A 689 6.96 1.56 28.68
CA VAL A 689 7.33 0.35 27.92
C VAL A 689 7.19 -0.93 28.75
N ALA A 690 7.41 -0.85 30.07
CA ALA A 690 7.22 -1.97 30.97
C ALA A 690 5.73 -2.18 31.30
N MET A 691 4.98 -1.08 31.47
CA MET A 691 3.54 -1.11 31.72
C MET A 691 2.76 -1.83 30.62
N GLU A 692 3.20 -1.76 29.36
CA GLU A 692 2.61 -2.49 28.22
C GLU A 692 2.53 -4.01 28.43
N ILE A 693 3.38 -4.60 29.27
CA ILE A 693 3.44 -6.04 29.51
C ILE A 693 2.41 -6.47 30.55
N ILE A 694 2.10 -5.62 31.54
CA ILE A 694 1.22 -5.97 32.67
C ILE A 694 -0.12 -6.57 32.24
N PRO A 695 -0.82 -6.04 31.20
CA PRO A 695 -2.05 -6.67 30.74
C PRO A 695 -1.87 -8.14 30.30
N ASN A 696 -0.72 -8.52 29.72
CA ASN A 696 -0.45 -9.92 29.34
C ASN A 696 -0.28 -10.84 30.55
N ILE A 697 0.26 -10.33 31.65
CA ILE A 697 0.40 -11.08 32.91
C ILE A 697 -0.99 -11.47 33.42
N LEU A 698 -1.92 -10.52 33.35
CA LEU A 698 -3.29 -10.67 33.83
C LEU A 698 -4.21 -11.47 32.89
N TRP A 699 -3.96 -11.43 31.58
CA TRP A 699 -4.76 -12.18 30.59
C TRP A 699 -4.37 -13.66 30.48
N SER A 700 -3.27 -14.08 31.12
CA SER A 700 -3.02 -15.51 31.28
C SER A 700 -4.21 -16.12 32.05
N GLN A 701 -4.80 -17.20 31.53
CA GLN A 701 -6.07 -17.79 32.02
C GLN A 701 -6.04 -18.26 33.50
N LYS A 702 -4.93 -18.03 34.22
CA LYS A 702 -4.61 -18.63 35.51
C LYS A 702 -5.00 -17.73 36.70
N ASP A 703 -4.97 -16.41 36.55
CA ASP A 703 -5.14 -15.45 37.67
C ASP A 703 -6.39 -14.57 37.52
N ILE A 704 -7.44 -15.13 36.92
CA ILE A 704 -8.58 -14.38 36.39
C ILE A 704 -9.34 -13.57 37.45
N SER A 705 -9.52 -14.11 38.66
CA SER A 705 -10.30 -13.48 39.73
C SER A 705 -9.52 -12.37 40.45
N SER A 706 -8.23 -12.58 40.71
CA SER A 706 -7.34 -11.60 41.33
C SER A 706 -6.88 -10.52 40.36
N GLY A 707 -6.90 -10.77 39.05
CA GLY A 707 -6.51 -9.80 38.03
C GLY A 707 -7.46 -8.60 37.90
N MET A 708 -8.73 -8.74 38.32
CA MET A 708 -9.72 -7.66 38.18
C MET A 708 -9.42 -6.43 39.02
N ASP A 709 -8.99 -6.60 40.27
CA ASP A 709 -8.60 -5.48 41.14
C ASP A 709 -7.38 -4.74 40.60
N LEU A 710 -6.46 -5.47 39.97
CA LEU A 710 -5.32 -4.87 39.27
C LEU A 710 -5.78 -4.03 38.07
N PHE A 711 -6.71 -4.55 37.27
CA PHE A 711 -7.30 -3.80 36.16
C PHE A 711 -7.98 -2.52 36.62
N LYS A 712 -8.69 -2.53 37.76
CA LYS A 712 -9.30 -1.32 38.32
C LYS A 712 -8.24 -0.25 38.59
N LYS A 713 -7.11 -0.64 39.19
CA LYS A 713 -6.00 0.28 39.48
C LYS A 713 -5.33 0.80 38.21
N ILE A 714 -5.13 -0.05 37.21
CA ILE A 714 -4.58 0.34 35.90
C ILE A 714 -5.47 1.38 35.23
N ILE A 715 -6.78 1.13 35.19
CA ILE A 715 -7.76 2.04 34.59
C ILE A 715 -7.83 3.36 35.38
N ALA A 716 -7.80 3.30 36.71
CA ALA A 716 -7.81 4.49 37.57
C ALA A 716 -6.57 5.38 37.39
N ARG A 717 -5.42 4.81 37.02
CA ARG A 717 -4.20 5.56 36.70
C ARG A 717 -4.13 6.06 35.25
N ASP A 718 -5.04 5.61 34.38
CA ASP A 718 -5.20 6.10 33.01
C ASP A 718 -3.93 6.06 32.14
N PHE A 719 -3.22 4.93 32.18
CA PHE A 719 -1.98 4.74 31.40
C PHE A 719 -2.18 4.84 29.87
N ASP A 720 -1.19 5.43 29.18
CA ASP A 720 -1.20 5.58 27.71
C ASP A 720 -0.78 4.30 26.96
N PHE A 721 -1.64 3.29 26.97
CA PHE A 721 -1.32 2.05 26.27
C PHE A 721 -1.28 2.20 24.73
N THR A 722 -0.53 1.34 24.05
CA THR A 722 -0.59 1.19 22.59
C THR A 722 -2.02 0.89 22.13
N LEU A 723 -2.40 1.33 20.92
CA LEU A 723 -3.75 1.08 20.37
C LEU A 723 -4.15 -0.40 20.41
N LYS A 724 -3.20 -1.30 20.15
CA LYS A 724 -3.40 -2.75 20.24
C LYS A 724 -3.78 -3.18 21.65
N LYS A 725 -3.09 -2.67 22.68
CA LYS A 725 -3.38 -2.99 24.09
C LYS A 725 -4.67 -2.36 24.57
N LYS A 726 -4.96 -1.12 24.18
CA LYS A 726 -6.26 -0.47 24.46
C LYS A 726 -7.42 -1.28 23.88
N LYS A 727 -7.29 -1.81 22.65
CA LYS A 727 -8.29 -2.69 22.03
C LYS A 727 -8.43 -4.03 22.77
N LEU A 728 -7.31 -4.67 23.11
CA LEU A 728 -7.33 -5.93 23.87
C LEU A 728 -7.97 -5.75 25.25
N LEU A 729 -7.66 -4.65 25.95
CA LEU A 729 -8.25 -4.29 27.23
C LEU A 729 -9.77 -4.14 27.11
N MET A 730 -10.24 -3.38 26.12
CA MET A 730 -11.67 -3.18 25.94
C MET A 730 -12.40 -4.48 25.58
N ASN A 731 -11.79 -5.31 24.73
CA ASN A 731 -12.33 -6.63 24.41
C ASN A 731 -12.43 -7.53 25.64
N PHE A 732 -11.40 -7.51 26.51
CA PHE A 732 -11.38 -8.28 27.74
C PHE A 732 -12.49 -7.84 28.70
N LEU A 733 -12.62 -6.54 28.95
CA LEU A 733 -13.69 -6.01 29.81
C LEU A 733 -15.08 -6.35 29.26
N PHE A 734 -15.25 -6.27 27.93
CA PHE A 734 -16.49 -6.64 27.24
C PHE A 734 -16.82 -8.12 27.43
N GLU A 735 -15.87 -9.02 27.17
CA GLU A 735 -16.05 -10.48 27.27
C GLU A 735 -16.36 -10.93 28.70
N ARG A 736 -15.93 -10.14 29.70
CA ARG A 736 -16.20 -10.39 31.12
C ARG A 736 -17.50 -9.78 31.63
N GLY A 737 -18.08 -8.84 30.91
CA GLY A 737 -19.25 -8.09 31.38
C GLY A 737 -18.95 -7.17 32.56
N GLU A 738 -17.78 -6.51 32.52
CA GLU A 738 -17.31 -5.62 33.59
C GLU A 738 -17.89 -4.21 33.45
N ASP A 739 -19.21 -4.10 33.65
CA ASP A 739 -20.00 -2.90 33.38
C ASP A 739 -19.44 -1.64 34.04
N GLU A 740 -19.14 -1.71 35.34
CA GLU A 740 -18.64 -0.58 36.12
C GLU A 740 -17.30 -0.06 35.59
N LEU A 741 -16.41 -0.95 35.14
CA LEU A 741 -15.09 -0.60 34.63
C LEU A 741 -15.14 -0.04 33.22
N ILE A 742 -16.00 -0.59 32.37
CA ILE A 742 -16.26 -0.03 31.04
C ILE A 742 -16.77 1.40 31.20
N GLU A 743 -17.75 1.61 32.08
CA GLU A 743 -18.29 2.95 32.33
C GLU A 743 -17.25 3.92 32.89
N THR A 744 -16.48 3.47 33.88
CA THR A 744 -15.42 4.28 34.49
C THR A 744 -14.37 4.67 33.45
N THR A 745 -13.95 3.72 32.61
CA THR A 745 -12.99 3.97 31.52
C THR A 745 -13.53 5.00 30.54
N LEU A 746 -14.78 4.84 30.08
CA LEU A 746 -15.38 5.76 29.11
C LEU A 746 -15.66 7.15 29.69
N LYS A 747 -15.91 7.27 31.01
CA LYS A 747 -16.18 8.57 31.63
C LYS A 747 -14.91 9.32 31.99
N ASN A 748 -13.93 8.62 32.55
CA ASN A 748 -12.81 9.23 33.28
C ASN A 748 -11.47 9.17 32.53
N SER A 749 -11.29 8.26 31.57
CA SER A 749 -10.03 8.15 30.82
C SER A 749 -9.80 9.35 29.90
N ALA A 750 -8.56 9.82 29.82
CA ALA A 750 -8.07 10.73 28.78
C ALA A 750 -8.21 10.13 27.37
N TYR A 751 -8.24 8.80 27.26
CA TYR A 751 -8.38 8.04 26.01
C TYR A 751 -9.80 7.52 25.76
N LYS A 752 -10.80 8.07 26.46
CA LYS A 752 -12.21 7.64 26.35
C LYS A 752 -12.77 7.57 24.93
N GLU A 753 -12.32 8.43 24.02
CA GLU A 753 -12.75 8.39 22.61
C GLU A 753 -12.24 7.12 21.90
N VAL A 754 -11.00 6.70 22.19
CA VAL A 754 -10.37 5.51 21.62
C VAL A 754 -11.01 4.24 22.19
N TYR A 755 -11.21 4.22 23.51
CA TYR A 755 -11.91 3.13 24.19
C TYR A 755 -13.36 2.98 23.72
N GLY A 756 -14.07 4.11 23.57
CA GLY A 756 -15.42 4.14 22.99
C GLY A 756 -15.46 3.55 21.58
N LYS A 757 -14.50 3.92 20.71
CA LYS A 757 -14.39 3.33 19.36
C LYS A 757 -14.26 1.81 19.41
N PHE A 758 -13.31 1.28 20.21
CA PHE A 758 -13.08 -0.17 20.27
C PHE A 758 -14.24 -0.93 20.88
N LEU A 759 -14.93 -0.37 21.87
CA LEU A 759 -16.13 -0.97 22.42
C LEU A 759 -17.24 -1.07 21.37
N MET A 760 -17.44 0.00 20.57
CA MET A 760 -18.44 0.00 19.50
C MET A 760 -18.09 -0.99 18.38
N GLU A 761 -16.82 -1.07 17.98
CA GLU A 761 -16.35 -2.12 17.06
C GLU A 761 -16.69 -3.51 17.59
N LYS A 762 -16.35 -3.80 18.85
CA LYS A 762 -16.60 -5.10 19.47
C LYS A 762 -18.09 -5.44 19.58
N LEU A 763 -18.93 -4.47 19.95
CA LEU A 763 -20.38 -4.61 19.98
C LEU A 763 -20.95 -4.89 18.58
N SER A 764 -20.45 -4.20 17.55
CA SER A 764 -20.88 -4.42 16.17
C SER A 764 -20.49 -5.78 15.59
N GLU A 765 -19.41 -6.37 16.09
CA GLU A 765 -18.93 -7.70 15.70
C GLU A 765 -19.49 -8.83 16.58
N SER A 766 -20.19 -8.49 17.68
CA SER A 766 -20.65 -9.46 18.68
C SER A 766 -21.80 -10.32 18.16
N THR A 767 -21.73 -11.62 18.42
CA THR A 767 -22.84 -12.56 18.20
C THR A 767 -23.74 -12.72 19.43
N LEU A 768 -23.41 -12.07 20.55
CA LEU A 768 -24.20 -12.15 21.79
C LEU A 768 -25.60 -11.53 21.59
N PRO A 769 -26.64 -12.06 22.25
CA PRO A 769 -27.97 -11.44 22.26
C PRO A 769 -27.91 -10.06 22.93
N TYR A 770 -28.87 -9.20 22.62
CA TYR A 770 -28.98 -7.88 23.26
C TYR A 770 -29.07 -7.99 24.79
N ASP A 771 -28.35 -7.09 25.46
CA ASP A 771 -28.40 -6.87 26.90
C ASP A 771 -28.60 -5.35 27.14
N PRO A 772 -29.55 -4.92 27.99
CA PRO A 772 -29.76 -3.50 28.32
C PRO A 772 -28.48 -2.73 28.70
N LYS A 773 -27.47 -3.40 29.26
CA LYS A 773 -26.18 -2.75 29.55
C LYS A 773 -25.44 -2.27 28.30
N TYR A 774 -25.60 -2.96 27.16
CA TYR A 774 -25.01 -2.55 25.89
C TYR A 774 -25.56 -1.22 25.43
N PHE A 775 -26.85 -0.97 25.64
CA PHE A 775 -27.48 0.31 25.35
C PHE A 775 -26.88 1.45 26.19
N LYS A 776 -26.64 1.18 27.48
CA LYS A 776 -25.96 2.11 28.39
C LYS A 776 -24.54 2.43 27.89
N TRP A 777 -23.78 1.42 27.48
CA TRP A 777 -22.43 1.58 26.93
C TRP A 777 -22.41 2.34 25.61
N ILE A 778 -23.34 2.07 24.71
CA ILE A 778 -23.50 2.79 23.44
C ILE A 778 -23.79 4.27 23.73
N THR A 779 -24.70 4.56 24.66
CA THR A 779 -25.05 5.93 25.05
C THR A 779 -23.85 6.69 25.62
N ILE A 780 -23.08 6.05 26.51
CA ILE A 780 -21.88 6.67 27.08
C ILE A 780 -20.82 6.88 25.99
N SER A 781 -20.60 5.88 25.13
CA SER A 781 -19.62 5.96 24.05
C SER A 781 -19.97 7.05 23.03
N GLN A 782 -21.25 7.22 22.69
CA GLN A 782 -21.72 8.32 21.85
C GLN A 782 -21.38 9.69 22.44
N SER A 783 -21.49 9.85 23.76
CA SER A 783 -21.19 11.14 24.40
C SER A 783 -19.71 11.52 24.39
N VAL A 784 -18.81 10.57 24.11
CA VAL A 784 -17.36 10.78 24.10
C VAL A 784 -16.74 10.63 22.71
N VAL A 785 -17.41 9.98 21.78
CA VAL A 785 -16.99 9.83 20.39
C VAL A 785 -17.29 11.11 19.61
N LYS A 786 -16.25 11.75 19.06
CA LYS A 786 -16.37 13.01 18.32
C LYS A 786 -16.03 12.91 16.83
N LYS A 787 -15.55 11.75 16.36
CA LYS A 787 -15.10 11.56 14.97
C LYS A 787 -16.08 10.71 14.16
N GLU A 788 -16.18 11.05 12.89
CA GLU A 788 -17.07 10.44 11.90
C GLU A 788 -16.94 8.90 11.81
N GLU A 789 -15.71 8.38 11.70
CA GLU A 789 -15.45 6.93 11.64
C GLU A 789 -15.93 6.16 12.88
N GLN A 790 -15.95 6.83 14.04
CA GLN A 790 -16.35 6.23 15.30
C GLN A 790 -17.88 6.19 15.42
N MET A 791 -18.58 7.14 14.80
CA MET A 791 -20.04 7.16 14.72
C MET A 791 -20.58 6.04 13.83
N LEU A 792 -19.83 5.63 12.79
CA LEU A 792 -20.14 4.45 12.00
C LEU A 792 -20.12 3.16 12.85
N ALA A 793 -19.16 3.03 13.77
CA ALA A 793 -19.10 1.89 14.66
C ALA A 793 -20.33 1.83 15.58
N VAL A 794 -20.80 2.98 16.08
CA VAL A 794 -22.05 3.11 16.84
C VAL A 794 -23.25 2.64 16.02
N MET A 795 -23.38 3.09 14.77
CA MET A 795 -24.49 2.70 13.88
C MET A 795 -24.50 1.21 13.58
N LYS A 796 -23.33 0.61 13.32
CA LYS A 796 -23.20 -0.83 13.07
C LYS A 796 -23.55 -1.63 14.32
N ALA A 797 -23.12 -1.18 15.50
CA ALA A 797 -23.49 -1.79 16.77
C ALA A 797 -25.02 -1.73 16.99
N MET A 798 -25.66 -0.59 16.74
CA MET A 798 -27.12 -0.46 16.87
C MET A 798 -27.87 -1.37 15.88
N ARG A 799 -27.48 -1.37 14.61
CA ARG A 799 -28.09 -2.24 13.59
C ARG A 799 -28.01 -3.72 13.96
N ARG A 800 -26.92 -4.14 14.60
CA ARG A 800 -26.74 -5.53 15.05
C ARG A 800 -27.79 -5.95 16.08
N PHE A 801 -28.20 -5.04 16.96
CA PHE A 801 -29.16 -5.32 18.02
C PHE A 801 -30.58 -4.84 17.71
N ASP A 802 -30.85 -4.34 16.49
CA ASP A 802 -32.14 -3.77 16.08
C ASP A 802 -33.29 -4.79 16.19
N GLU A 803 -33.00 -6.07 15.94
CA GLU A 803 -33.99 -7.16 16.04
C GLU A 803 -34.40 -7.45 17.50
N ASP A 804 -33.53 -7.13 18.45
CA ASP A 804 -33.70 -7.47 19.88
C ASP A 804 -33.94 -6.22 20.77
N LEU A 805 -33.72 -5.00 20.26
CA LEU A 805 -33.93 -3.78 21.01
C LEU A 805 -35.43 -3.45 21.12
N PRO A 806 -35.91 -3.02 22.31
CA PRO A 806 -37.22 -2.39 22.40
C PRO A 806 -37.27 -1.19 21.43
N LYS A 807 -38.20 -1.21 20.46
CA LYS A 807 -38.32 -0.20 19.38
C LYS A 807 -38.29 1.25 19.89
N VAL A 808 -38.81 1.49 21.09
CA VAL A 808 -38.83 2.80 21.76
C VAL A 808 -37.43 3.27 22.18
N GLU A 809 -36.55 2.37 22.63
CA GLU A 809 -35.19 2.69 23.05
C GLU A 809 -34.27 2.93 21.84
N ALA A 810 -34.39 2.08 20.81
CA ALA A 810 -33.69 2.25 19.54
C ALA A 810 -33.98 3.64 18.95
N SER A 811 -35.26 4.01 18.92
CA SER A 811 -35.69 5.28 18.34
C SER A 811 -35.23 6.51 19.15
N LYS A 812 -35.23 6.45 20.50
CA LYS A 812 -34.70 7.53 21.36
C LYS A 812 -33.20 7.76 21.18
N LEU A 813 -32.45 6.68 21.02
CA LEU A 813 -31.00 6.74 20.80
C LEU A 813 -30.69 7.31 19.43
N LEU A 814 -31.50 6.93 18.43
CA LEU A 814 -31.42 7.43 17.07
C LEU A 814 -31.69 8.94 16.98
N GLY A 815 -32.72 9.44 17.68
CA GLY A 815 -32.98 10.88 17.81
C GLY A 815 -31.81 11.66 18.44
N LYS A 816 -31.21 11.12 19.51
CA LYS A 816 -30.01 11.72 20.13
C LYS A 816 -28.79 11.73 19.20
N MET A 817 -28.59 10.67 18.42
CA MET A 817 -27.54 10.63 17.41
C MET A 817 -27.76 11.72 16.36
N LEU A 818 -28.99 11.87 15.87
CA LEU A 818 -29.34 12.88 14.86
C LEU A 818 -29.15 14.31 15.37
N ALA A 819 -29.53 14.59 16.61
CA ALA A 819 -29.25 15.86 17.26
C ALA A 819 -27.75 16.13 17.37
N THR A 820 -26.95 15.10 17.67
CA THR A 820 -25.49 15.17 17.71
C THR A 820 -24.92 15.42 16.30
N TYR A 821 -25.37 14.68 15.28
CA TYR A 821 -24.96 14.85 13.89
C TYR A 821 -25.25 16.25 13.33
N LYS A 822 -26.41 16.83 13.68
CA LYS A 822 -26.78 18.21 13.30
C LYS A 822 -25.73 19.23 13.75
N SER A 823 -25.03 18.98 14.85
CA SER A 823 -24.01 19.88 15.40
C SER A 823 -22.64 19.77 14.71
N TYR A 824 -22.33 18.66 14.04
CA TYR A 824 -20.97 18.40 13.51
C TYR A 824 -20.76 18.73 12.02
N ASN A 825 -21.79 19.19 11.29
CA ASN A 825 -21.69 19.60 9.87
C ASN A 825 -20.96 18.56 8.98
N ILE A 826 -21.19 17.26 9.24
CA ILE A 826 -20.48 16.16 8.57
C ILE A 826 -21.19 15.83 7.26
N ALA A 827 -20.48 16.05 6.14
CA ALA A 827 -20.99 15.94 4.77
C ALA A 827 -20.59 14.63 4.06
N ASN A 828 -20.39 13.52 4.78
CA ASN A 828 -20.00 12.27 4.11
C ASN A 828 -21.22 11.50 3.62
N LYS A 829 -21.32 11.49 2.30
CA LYS A 829 -22.52 11.15 1.56
C LYS A 829 -22.99 9.71 1.77
N LYS A 830 -22.03 8.81 1.90
CA LYS A 830 -22.29 7.38 2.05
C LYS A 830 -23.05 7.06 3.34
N TYR A 831 -22.77 7.79 4.42
CA TYR A 831 -23.34 7.49 5.73
C TYR A 831 -24.77 7.97 5.91
N VAL A 832 -25.11 9.11 5.31
CA VAL A 832 -26.50 9.59 5.25
C VAL A 832 -27.36 8.58 4.49
N LEU A 833 -26.85 8.00 3.39
CA LEU A 833 -27.55 6.99 2.61
C LEU A 833 -27.69 5.66 3.34
N ASP A 834 -26.61 5.16 3.95
CA ASP A 834 -26.64 3.93 4.76
C ASP A 834 -27.61 4.07 5.95
N PHE A 835 -27.68 5.25 6.56
CA PHE A 835 -28.60 5.57 7.65
C PHE A 835 -30.06 5.70 7.18
N ALA A 836 -30.31 6.39 6.07
CA ALA A 836 -31.64 6.49 5.48
C ALA A 836 -32.16 5.10 5.06
N THR A 837 -31.27 4.26 4.51
CA THR A 837 -31.58 2.87 4.17
C THR A 837 -31.91 2.04 5.41
N TYR A 838 -31.15 2.20 6.50
CA TYR A 838 -31.47 1.57 7.77
C TYR A 838 -32.84 2.00 8.29
N LEU A 839 -33.15 3.31 8.28
CA LEU A 839 -34.44 3.83 8.72
C LEU A 839 -35.62 3.35 7.87
N ARG A 840 -35.40 3.16 6.56
CA ARG A 840 -36.39 2.58 5.65
C ARG A 840 -36.79 1.17 6.08
N ASP A 841 -35.86 0.44 6.68
CA ASP A 841 -36.03 -0.97 7.03
C ASP A 841 -36.47 -1.16 8.50
N THR A 842 -36.50 -0.10 9.33
CA THR A 842 -36.90 -0.13 10.76
C THR A 842 -38.29 0.49 10.99
N SER A 843 -39.16 -0.13 11.82
CA SER A 843 -40.45 0.47 12.21
C SER A 843 -40.26 1.60 13.24
N LEU A 844 -40.53 2.85 12.85
CA LEU A 844 -40.36 4.02 13.71
C LEU A 844 -41.67 4.45 14.38
N SER A 845 -41.60 5.05 15.57
CA SER A 845 -42.77 5.69 16.19
C SER A 845 -42.96 7.13 15.66
N PRO A 846 -44.21 7.65 15.60
CA PRO A 846 -44.51 8.96 15.02
C PRO A 846 -43.68 10.14 15.54
N SER A 847 -43.39 10.20 16.85
CA SER A 847 -42.59 11.29 17.42
C SER A 847 -41.12 11.30 17.00
N ASN A 848 -40.56 10.14 16.61
CA ASN A 848 -39.18 10.03 16.18
C ASN A 848 -39.05 10.27 14.68
N ILE A 849 -40.13 10.02 13.94
CA ILE A 849 -40.27 10.36 12.52
C ILE A 849 -40.05 11.88 12.34
N ASP A 850 -40.61 12.73 13.21
CA ASP A 850 -40.43 14.19 13.13
C ASP A 850 -38.97 14.64 13.25
N GLU A 851 -38.24 14.16 14.26
CA GLU A 851 -36.82 14.52 14.45
C GLU A 851 -35.93 14.02 13.29
N ILE A 852 -36.27 12.85 12.74
CA ILE A 852 -35.62 12.29 11.55
C ILE A 852 -35.87 13.18 10.34
N PHE A 853 -37.13 13.54 10.08
CA PHE A 853 -37.48 14.41 8.95
C PHE A 853 -36.82 15.78 9.06
N ASP A 854 -36.80 16.40 10.25
CA ASP A 854 -36.12 17.68 10.46
C ASP A 854 -34.61 17.60 10.19
N TYR A 855 -33.96 16.50 10.58
CA TYR A 855 -32.55 16.28 10.29
C TYR A 855 -32.31 16.11 8.78
N PHE A 856 -33.13 15.31 8.12
CA PHE A 856 -32.98 15.04 6.70
C PHE A 856 -33.32 16.25 5.83
N ILE A 857 -34.32 17.06 6.20
CA ILE A 857 -34.61 18.36 5.58
C ILE A 857 -33.42 19.31 5.78
N PHE A 858 -32.80 19.31 6.96
CA PHE A 858 -31.59 20.10 7.21
C PHE A 858 -30.41 19.65 6.33
N VAL A 859 -30.18 18.34 6.18
CA VAL A 859 -29.10 17.78 5.33
C VAL A 859 -29.38 17.97 3.84
N SER A 860 -30.63 17.79 3.40
CA SER A 860 -31.03 17.98 2.00
C SER A 860 -30.84 19.43 1.57
N ARG A 861 -31.23 20.41 2.41
CA ARG A 861 -30.96 21.84 2.19
C ARG A 861 -29.46 22.18 2.06
N LYS A 862 -28.57 21.37 2.65
CA LYS A 862 -27.11 21.60 2.67
C LYS A 862 -26.35 20.87 1.55
N SER A 863 -26.85 19.74 1.06
CA SER A 863 -26.11 18.83 0.17
C SER A 863 -26.82 18.45 -1.13
N PHE A 864 -28.14 18.68 -1.22
CA PHE A 864 -29.02 18.46 -2.38
C PHE A 864 -28.62 17.31 -3.32
N GLU A 865 -28.61 16.07 -2.81
CA GLU A 865 -28.44 14.86 -3.63
C GLU A 865 -29.77 14.13 -3.84
N ALA A 866 -30.04 13.80 -5.12
CA ALA A 866 -31.27 13.14 -5.55
C ALA A 866 -31.54 11.81 -4.82
N GLU A 867 -30.51 11.03 -4.51
CA GLU A 867 -30.65 9.75 -3.82
C GLU A 867 -31.22 9.88 -2.39
N TYR A 868 -30.89 10.96 -1.67
CA TYR A 868 -31.46 11.21 -0.33
C TYR A 868 -32.93 11.54 -0.40
N ILE A 869 -33.28 12.38 -1.36
CA ILE A 869 -34.65 12.81 -1.60
C ILE A 869 -35.52 11.61 -1.94
N VAL A 870 -35.06 10.75 -2.87
CA VAL A 870 -35.79 9.54 -3.26
C VAL A 870 -35.93 8.57 -2.08
N THR A 871 -34.89 8.40 -1.26
CA THR A 871 -34.96 7.53 -0.08
C THR A 871 -35.92 8.07 0.99
N LEU A 872 -35.94 9.39 1.19
CA LEU A 872 -36.89 10.06 2.09
C LEU A 872 -38.33 9.89 1.62
N ILE A 873 -38.55 10.12 0.33
CA ILE A 873 -39.85 9.95 -0.34
C ILE A 873 -40.38 8.52 -0.16
N ASP A 874 -39.54 7.48 -0.30
CA ASP A 874 -39.94 6.09 -0.02
C ASP A 874 -40.27 5.87 1.47
N LEU A 875 -39.49 6.49 2.38
CA LEU A 875 -39.73 6.47 3.83
C LEU A 875 -41.07 7.12 4.21
N MET A 876 -41.42 8.23 3.57
CA MET A 876 -42.70 8.93 3.76
C MET A 876 -43.88 8.07 3.32
N GLY A 877 -43.77 7.47 2.13
CA GLY A 877 -44.81 6.61 1.59
C GLY A 877 -45.12 5.39 2.46
N ARG A 878 -44.10 4.81 3.11
CA ARG A 878 -44.27 3.62 3.95
C ARG A 878 -44.87 3.87 5.33
N ASN A 879 -44.68 5.07 5.89
CA ASN A 879 -45.08 5.39 7.27
C ASN A 879 -46.34 6.26 7.37
N GLY A 880 -47.13 6.34 6.28
CA GLY A 880 -48.25 7.25 6.04
C GLY A 880 -49.10 7.66 7.26
N GLY A 881 -49.24 8.98 7.43
CA GLY A 881 -50.04 9.65 8.45
C GLY A 881 -49.95 11.17 8.30
N SER A 882 -50.92 11.93 8.86
CA SER A 882 -51.07 13.38 8.68
C SER A 882 -49.86 14.24 9.08
N VAL A 883 -48.99 13.71 9.94
CA VAL A 883 -47.74 14.38 10.37
C VAL A 883 -46.72 14.43 9.23
N LEU A 884 -46.82 13.53 8.25
CA LEU A 884 -45.97 13.50 7.07
C LEU A 884 -46.38 14.54 6.03
N ASP A 885 -47.63 15.03 6.03
CA ASP A 885 -48.11 15.97 5.00
C ASP A 885 -47.46 17.35 5.16
N ASP A 886 -47.37 17.88 6.39
CA ASP A 886 -46.72 19.18 6.66
C ASP A 886 -45.21 19.13 6.36
N LYS A 887 -44.55 18.01 6.69
CA LYS A 887 -43.11 17.82 6.42
C LYS A 887 -42.82 17.47 4.97
N ALA A 888 -43.74 16.79 4.28
CA ALA A 888 -43.67 16.55 2.84
C ALA A 888 -43.78 17.89 2.13
N PHE A 889 -44.71 18.73 2.56
CA PHE A 889 -44.87 20.07 2.03
C PHE A 889 -43.63 20.92 2.29
N GLU A 890 -43.03 20.87 3.49
CA GLU A 890 -41.78 21.59 3.80
C GLU A 890 -40.60 21.10 2.94
N LEU A 891 -40.46 19.79 2.77
CA LEU A 891 -39.41 19.19 1.92
C LEU A 891 -39.62 19.56 0.45
N LEU A 892 -40.83 19.38 -0.09
CA LEU A 892 -41.20 19.72 -1.47
C LEU A 892 -41.08 21.22 -1.75
N SER A 893 -41.41 22.06 -0.77
CA SER A 893 -41.24 23.52 -0.89
C SER A 893 -39.77 23.93 -0.86
N SER A 894 -38.89 23.15 -0.22
CA SER A 894 -37.44 23.40 -0.32
C SER A 894 -36.87 23.18 -1.72
N PHE A 895 -37.62 22.53 -2.64
CA PHE A 895 -37.26 22.47 -4.06
C PHE A 895 -37.54 23.77 -4.82
N ASP A 896 -38.32 24.70 -4.24
CA ASP A 896 -38.51 26.03 -4.84
C ASP A 896 -37.20 26.84 -4.88
N ASP A 897 -36.25 26.55 -3.97
CA ASP A 897 -34.95 27.22 -3.85
C ASP A 897 -33.80 26.51 -4.61
N VAL A 898 -34.06 25.39 -5.29
CA VAL A 898 -33.00 24.60 -5.94
C VAL A 898 -32.64 25.20 -7.30
N SER A 899 -31.42 25.73 -7.41
CA SER A 899 -30.92 26.25 -8.68
C SER A 899 -30.72 25.13 -9.71
N VAL A 900 -31.09 25.41 -10.97
CA VAL A 900 -30.94 24.51 -12.13
C VAL A 900 -29.49 24.02 -12.33
N SER A 901 -28.51 24.71 -11.73
CA SER A 901 -27.08 24.36 -11.80
C SER A 901 -26.74 23.00 -11.15
N ILE A 902 -27.49 22.58 -10.11
CA ILE A 902 -27.17 21.36 -9.33
C ILE A 902 -27.60 20.09 -10.09
N LEU A 903 -28.55 20.20 -11.02
CA LEU A 903 -29.12 19.05 -11.70
C LEU A 903 -28.28 18.54 -12.89
N GLY A 904 -27.19 19.20 -13.29
CA GLY A 904 -26.43 18.93 -14.53
C GLY A 904 -25.85 17.51 -14.77
N LYS A 905 -26.02 16.54 -13.87
CA LYS A 905 -25.64 15.13 -14.07
C LYS A 905 -26.85 14.29 -14.49
N ASN A 906 -26.81 13.78 -15.72
CA ASN A 906 -27.90 13.06 -16.41
C ASN A 906 -28.49 11.87 -15.60
N GLU A 907 -27.68 11.17 -14.80
CA GLU A 907 -28.12 10.02 -13.99
C GLU A 907 -28.97 10.43 -12.77
N ASN A 908 -28.72 11.60 -12.18
CA ASN A 908 -29.46 12.09 -11.01
C ASN A 908 -30.88 12.54 -11.38
N PHE A 909 -31.06 13.07 -12.60
CA PHE A 909 -32.37 13.45 -13.13
C PHE A 909 -33.31 12.26 -13.26
N LEU A 910 -32.82 11.18 -13.88
CA LEU A 910 -33.63 9.99 -14.12
C LEU A 910 -34.06 9.34 -12.81
N MET A 911 -33.15 9.26 -11.82
CA MET A 911 -33.48 8.75 -10.48
C MET A 911 -34.50 9.63 -9.75
N LEU A 912 -34.32 10.95 -9.76
CA LEU A 912 -35.23 11.88 -9.08
C LEU A 912 -36.63 11.85 -9.71
N SER A 913 -36.70 11.92 -11.04
CA SER A 913 -37.96 11.86 -11.80
C SER A 913 -38.70 10.54 -11.54
N ASN A 914 -37.99 9.41 -11.63
CA ASN A 914 -38.59 8.10 -11.36
C ASN A 914 -39.05 7.96 -9.90
N GLY A 915 -38.32 8.53 -8.94
CA GLY A 915 -38.71 8.54 -7.54
C GLY A 915 -39.96 9.36 -7.26
N LEU A 916 -40.06 10.57 -7.83
CA LEU A 916 -41.23 11.44 -7.71
C LEU A 916 -42.47 10.85 -8.39
N GLU A 917 -42.31 10.27 -9.58
CA GLU A 917 -43.39 9.53 -10.28
C GLU A 917 -43.82 8.28 -9.51
N THR A 918 -42.87 7.57 -8.89
CA THR A 918 -43.21 6.44 -8.02
C THR A 918 -44.04 6.92 -6.81
N LEU A 919 -43.66 8.02 -6.16
CA LEU A 919 -44.43 8.60 -5.06
C LEU A 919 -45.85 8.95 -5.50
N LYS A 920 -45.97 9.66 -6.62
CA LYS A 920 -47.26 10.05 -7.21
C LYS A 920 -48.11 8.82 -7.48
N SER A 921 -47.56 7.81 -8.17
CA SER A 921 -48.29 6.59 -8.52
C SER A 921 -48.74 5.74 -7.33
N ARG A 922 -47.94 5.69 -6.26
CA ARG A 922 -48.19 4.83 -5.09
C ARG A 922 -49.04 5.49 -4.02
N TYR A 923 -49.01 6.82 -3.92
CA TYR A 923 -49.54 7.56 -2.78
C TYR A 923 -50.44 8.73 -3.16
N SER A 924 -50.79 8.94 -4.45
CA SER A 924 -51.64 10.06 -4.92
C SER A 924 -53.00 10.19 -4.22
N ASP A 925 -53.48 9.08 -3.66
CA ASP A 925 -54.81 8.99 -3.04
C ASP A 925 -54.74 9.18 -1.52
N ALA A 926 -53.53 9.13 -0.95
CA ALA A 926 -53.26 9.32 0.47
C ALA A 926 -52.71 10.71 0.82
N LEU A 927 -52.26 11.48 -0.18
CA LEU A 927 -51.73 12.83 0.00
C LEU A 927 -52.83 13.89 0.05
N ASP A 928 -52.68 14.89 0.93
CA ASP A 928 -53.53 16.08 0.92
C ASP A 928 -53.52 16.76 -0.47
N PRO A 929 -54.67 17.30 -0.95
CA PRO A 929 -54.75 17.95 -2.26
C PRO A 929 -53.69 19.04 -2.49
N SER A 930 -53.30 19.79 -1.46
CA SER A 930 -52.27 20.83 -1.54
C SER A 930 -50.86 20.24 -1.73
N VAL A 931 -50.55 19.13 -1.06
CA VAL A 931 -49.29 18.40 -1.23
C VAL A 931 -49.22 17.74 -2.60
N LYS A 932 -50.34 17.20 -3.08
CA LYS A 932 -50.47 16.61 -4.42
C LYS A 932 -50.21 17.65 -5.51
N GLN A 933 -50.85 18.82 -5.39
CA GLN A 933 -50.61 19.93 -6.30
C GLN A 933 -49.14 20.35 -6.30
N LYS A 934 -48.52 20.47 -5.11
CA LYS A 934 -47.11 20.85 -5.01
C LYS A 934 -46.16 19.80 -5.60
N LEU A 935 -46.46 18.52 -5.41
CA LEU A 935 -45.72 17.41 -6.01
C LEU A 935 -45.79 17.47 -7.54
N ASP A 936 -46.97 17.72 -8.10
CA ASP A 936 -47.16 17.89 -9.54
C ASP A 936 -46.35 19.08 -10.09
N GLU A 937 -46.31 20.20 -9.37
CA GLU A 937 -45.50 21.37 -9.73
C GLU A 937 -43.99 21.08 -9.70
N VAL A 938 -43.52 20.25 -8.76
CA VAL A 938 -42.09 19.87 -8.66
C VAL A 938 -41.72 18.90 -9.77
N ILE A 939 -42.58 17.90 -10.06
CA ILE A 939 -42.37 16.95 -11.17
C ILE A 939 -42.24 17.72 -12.49
N GLN A 940 -43.20 18.60 -12.80
CA GLN A 940 -43.19 19.37 -14.03
C GLN A 940 -41.91 20.22 -14.16
N ARG A 941 -41.45 20.82 -13.06
CA ARG A 941 -40.20 21.61 -13.06
C ARG A 941 -38.95 20.76 -13.29
N VAL A 942 -38.89 19.56 -12.72
CA VAL A 942 -37.79 18.62 -12.97
C VAL A 942 -37.77 18.18 -14.43
N GLU A 943 -38.94 17.91 -15.02
CA GLU A 943 -39.09 17.57 -16.44
C GLU A 943 -38.69 18.75 -17.35
N ASP A 944 -39.15 19.97 -17.05
CA ASP A 944 -38.80 21.17 -17.81
C ASP A 944 -37.29 21.46 -17.74
N ALA A 945 -36.68 21.27 -16.56
CA ALA A 945 -35.24 21.41 -16.37
C ALA A 945 -34.46 20.34 -17.15
N ALA A 946 -34.93 19.09 -17.15
CA ALA A 946 -34.34 18.00 -17.92
C ALA A 946 -34.41 18.30 -19.43
N GLU A 947 -35.53 18.82 -19.90
CA GLU A 947 -35.69 19.24 -21.29
C GLU A 947 -34.78 20.42 -21.64
N GLN A 948 -34.61 21.40 -20.74
CA GLN A 948 -33.67 22.51 -20.95
C GLN A 948 -32.21 22.06 -21.00
N VAL A 949 -31.80 21.10 -20.15
CA VAL A 949 -30.46 20.50 -20.19
C VAL A 949 -30.27 19.68 -21.47
N ARG A 950 -31.30 18.95 -21.91
CA ARG A 950 -31.30 18.20 -23.18
C ARG A 950 -31.15 19.12 -24.39
N LEU A 951 -31.82 20.28 -24.37
CA LEU A 951 -31.79 21.25 -25.46
C LEU A 951 -30.52 22.11 -25.48
N ASN A 952 -29.84 22.31 -24.35
CA ASN A 952 -28.64 23.16 -24.24
C ASN A 952 -27.52 22.57 -23.34
N PRO A 953 -26.99 21.37 -23.65
CA PRO A 953 -26.04 20.69 -22.76
C PRO A 953 -24.71 21.45 -22.55
N GLU A 954 -24.29 22.27 -23.52
CA GLU A 954 -23.09 23.10 -23.47
C GLU A 954 -23.18 24.22 -22.40
N ARG A 955 -24.36 24.84 -22.25
CA ARG A 955 -24.59 25.95 -21.31
C ARG A 955 -24.45 25.51 -19.85
N PHE A 956 -24.74 24.25 -19.58
CA PHE A 956 -24.63 23.64 -18.25
C PHE A 956 -23.29 22.94 -17.99
N ARG A 957 -22.47 22.70 -19.03
CA ARG A 957 -21.09 22.22 -18.88
C ARG A 957 -20.09 23.33 -18.53
N GLN A 958 -20.36 24.58 -18.92
CA GLN A 958 -19.45 25.70 -18.65
C GLN A 958 -19.52 26.23 -17.21
N SER A 959 -20.61 26.00 -16.47
CA SER A 959 -20.76 26.44 -15.07
C SER A 959 -19.92 25.64 -14.08
N ASP A 960 -19.37 24.48 -14.46
CA ASP A 960 -18.54 23.64 -13.57
C ASP A 960 -17.12 24.21 -13.34
N ASN A 961 -16.66 25.17 -14.16
CA ASN A 961 -15.30 25.73 -14.07
C ASN A 961 -15.23 27.19 -13.59
N SER A 962 -16.35 27.91 -13.56
CA SER A 962 -16.44 29.25 -12.97
C SER A 962 -17.29 29.15 -11.72
N GLY A 963 -16.67 29.19 -10.54
CA GLY A 963 -17.37 29.22 -9.24
C GLY A 963 -18.21 30.48 -8.98
N GLU A 964 -18.85 31.04 -10.01
CA GLU A 964 -19.73 32.21 -9.98
C GLU A 964 -21.19 31.78 -10.24
N ALA A 965 -21.73 30.96 -9.35
CA ALA A 965 -23.17 30.80 -9.16
C ALA A 965 -23.42 30.15 -7.78
N SER A 966 -23.07 30.86 -6.72
CA SER A 966 -23.57 30.64 -5.36
C SER A 966 -24.47 31.79 -4.95
#